data_AF-B8LQR2-F1
#
_entry.id   AF-B8LQR2-F1
#
_cell.length_a   1.000
_cell.length_b   1.000
_cell.length_c   1.000
_cell.angle_alpha   90.00
_cell.angle_beta   90.00
_cell.angle_gamma   90.00
#
_symmetry.space_group_name_H-M   'P 1'
#
loop_
_entity.id
_entity.type
_entity.pdbx_description
1 polymer ?
#
loop_
_entity_poly.entity_id
_entity_poly.type
_entity_poly.pdbx_seq_one_letter_code
_entity_poly.pdbx_strand_id
1 'polypeptide(L)'
;MLGDMREMMLLMLLGSSLLLCGAVRAEQYLASTPPRGWNSYDSFSWIISEDEYMDNAQIMADELLRFGYQYAVVDFLWYRKRERGASVSSPGHDLIDEWGRPVPDPARWPSTAGGRGFKPIADSVHQMGLKFGIHVMRGISTQAVRANTPILGPLGLPYEENGRSFRAKDIALTSDKCGWMPACFMSVNTNMGAGRAFLRSLYSQYADWGVDFVKHDCIFGDDLNVNEITTVSEILKELGRPILYSLSPGTHATPNMASKINGLVNMYRVTADDWDSWRDVKSHFDVSRDFAASGLIGAQGLLGHSWPDLDMLPLGWLTDPGVNQGPHRSCALTVEEQKSQMTLWAMAKSPLMFGGDLRNIDDVTMSLITHPTLLAINANGTNNKEFSGISFIRGSTHTQVKASQGSFESVSEQLLKLSNCQRKNTKNWAIETKNGNMKKVSWNDGLAMTSEPRMCLHWRVQPNASLDWNIIRYGGKNLRRKDKESNGEQSYVLASLTEEVCLGSSPNKAFTFGQVKSNYFAPCNYHESQDWELTPDGALFNGYSGLCARVSKVEAMNEVDEARAWIANGSTGEIYIAFFNLGPNRLTISTVLKDVLNMSHIRDKMGRDKGIDNEHQLESKCSAFDVWNNKDLGIVTDKLVSDVQSHGCALFILTCT
;
A
#
# COMPACT_ATOMS: atom_id res chain seq x y z
N MET A 1 -24.73 44.63 58.38
CA MET A 1 -24.31 43.28 57.98
C MET A 1 -25.05 42.82 56.72
N LEU A 2 -24.93 43.59 55.62
CA LEU A 2 -25.56 43.31 54.31
C LEU A 2 -24.87 44.05 53.12
N GLY A 3 -23.85 44.89 53.37
CA GLY A 3 -23.09 45.60 52.35
C GLY A 3 -21.84 44.87 51.84
N ASP A 4 -21.21 44.04 52.69
CA ASP A 4 -19.91 43.40 52.38
C ASP A 4 -19.99 42.12 51.56
N MET A 5 -21.16 41.48 51.49
CA MET A 5 -21.32 40.24 50.71
C MET A 5 -21.50 40.48 49.21
N ARG A 6 -21.80 41.73 48.79
CA ARG A 6 -22.09 42.04 47.39
C ARG A 6 -20.82 42.37 46.60
N GLU A 7 -19.80 42.95 47.25
CA GLU A 7 -18.50 43.18 46.61
C GLU A 7 -17.64 41.92 46.53
N MET A 8 -17.69 41.02 47.52
CA MET A 8 -17.00 39.72 47.45
C MET A 8 -17.59 38.78 46.39
N MET A 9 -18.89 38.84 46.11
CA MET A 9 -19.51 38.06 45.03
C MET A 9 -19.19 38.63 43.63
N LEU A 10 -19.04 39.95 43.48
CA LEU A 10 -18.69 40.55 42.18
C LEU A 10 -17.23 40.27 41.79
N LEU A 11 -16.31 40.25 42.76
CA LEU A 11 -14.90 39.89 42.54
C LEU A 11 -14.70 38.39 42.25
N MET A 12 -15.54 37.51 42.82
CA MET A 12 -15.51 36.08 42.45
C MET A 12 -16.13 35.78 41.08
N LEU A 13 -17.10 36.59 40.60
CA LEU A 13 -17.71 36.44 39.28
C LEU A 13 -16.87 37.05 38.15
N LEU A 14 -16.08 38.09 38.44
CA LEU A 14 -15.09 38.64 37.49
C LEU A 14 -13.80 37.80 37.42
N GLY A 15 -13.44 37.08 38.48
CA GLY A 15 -12.30 36.15 38.51
C GLY A 15 -12.55 34.78 37.87
N SER A 16 -13.81 34.38 37.68
CA SER A 16 -14.18 33.09 37.06
C SER A 16 -14.51 33.20 35.56
N SER A 17 -14.45 34.41 34.99
CA SER A 17 -14.74 34.68 33.58
C SER A 17 -13.48 34.76 32.68
N LEU A 18 -12.28 34.63 33.26
CA LEU A 18 -10.98 34.72 32.55
C LEU A 18 -10.19 33.41 32.49
N LEU A 19 -10.77 32.28 32.92
CA LEU A 19 -10.17 30.95 32.83
C LEU A 19 -10.93 29.98 31.89
N LEU A 20 -11.86 30.48 31.08
CA LEU A 20 -12.22 29.83 29.81
C LEU A 20 -11.39 30.41 28.67
N CYS A 21 -10.06 30.34 28.80
CA CYS A 21 -9.26 30.25 27.59
C CYS A 21 -9.55 28.85 27.05
N GLY A 22 -10.51 28.76 26.14
CA GLY A 22 -10.71 27.56 25.34
C GLY A 22 -9.36 27.17 24.79
N ALA A 23 -8.81 26.07 25.28
CA ALA A 23 -7.78 25.36 24.54
C ALA A 23 -8.50 24.87 23.28
N VAL A 24 -8.53 25.73 22.26
CA VAL A 24 -8.65 25.29 20.89
C VAL A 24 -7.43 24.41 20.70
N ARG A 25 -7.59 23.11 20.96
CA ARG A 25 -6.59 22.10 20.65
C ARG A 25 -6.44 22.23 19.14
N ALA A 26 -5.34 22.82 18.69
CA ALA A 26 -5.05 22.86 17.27
C ALA A 26 -5.14 21.41 16.78
N GLU A 27 -6.13 21.12 15.93
CA GLU A 27 -6.28 19.78 15.37
C GLU A 27 -4.95 19.46 14.68
N GLN A 28 -4.23 18.47 15.22
CA GLN A 28 -2.89 18.17 14.76
C GLN A 28 -3.01 17.38 13.46
N TYR A 29 -2.69 18.04 12.35
CA TYR A 29 -2.80 17.47 11.01
C TYR A 29 -1.61 16.52 10.74
N LEU A 30 -1.86 15.22 10.72
CA LEU A 30 -0.86 14.17 10.50
C LEU A 30 -0.65 13.87 9.02
N ALA A 31 0.57 13.42 8.69
CA ALA A 31 0.90 12.92 7.35
C ALA A 31 0.46 13.87 6.21
N SER A 32 0.65 15.19 6.36
CA SER A 32 0.32 16.17 5.31
C SER A 32 1.02 15.89 3.98
N THR A 33 2.17 15.23 4.06
CA THR A 33 2.89 14.62 2.95
C THR A 33 3.17 13.16 3.30
N PRO A 34 3.52 12.30 2.32
CA PRO A 34 3.96 10.94 2.61
C PRO A 34 5.07 10.95 3.68
N PRO A 35 4.97 10.13 4.75
CA PRO A 35 6.00 10.03 5.77
C PRO A 35 7.36 9.64 5.18
N ARG A 36 8.44 10.21 5.75
CA ARG A 36 9.82 9.81 5.43
C ARG A 36 10.57 9.44 6.68
N GLY A 37 11.33 8.37 6.62
CA GLY A 37 11.98 7.82 7.78
C GLY A 37 12.99 6.74 7.46
N TRP A 38 13.40 6.06 8.52
CA TRP A 38 14.24 4.89 8.49
C TRP A 38 13.56 3.79 9.30
N ASN A 39 13.69 2.54 8.85
CA ASN A 39 13.17 1.36 9.51
C ASN A 39 14.25 0.27 9.57
N SER A 40 14.37 -0.39 10.71
CA SER A 40 15.45 -1.35 10.97
C SER A 40 15.33 -2.71 10.25
N TYR A 41 14.21 -3.03 9.59
CA TYR A 41 13.93 -4.39 9.12
C TYR A 41 14.91 -4.91 8.06
N ASP A 42 15.12 -4.19 6.95
CA ASP A 42 15.90 -4.73 5.82
C ASP A 42 17.38 -4.90 6.14
N SER A 43 17.89 -4.21 7.15
CA SER A 43 19.27 -4.27 7.61
C SER A 43 19.47 -5.19 8.82
N PHE A 44 18.58 -5.14 9.81
CA PHE A 44 18.77 -5.85 11.08
C PHE A 44 17.77 -6.97 11.33
N SER A 45 16.80 -7.19 10.44
CA SER A 45 15.65 -8.04 10.71
C SER A 45 15.03 -7.65 12.07
N TRP A 46 14.95 -8.59 13.01
CA TRP A 46 14.45 -8.33 14.37
C TRP A 46 15.54 -8.13 15.42
N ILE A 47 16.83 -8.21 15.07
CA ILE A 47 17.92 -8.38 16.05
C ILE A 47 18.64 -7.10 16.46
N ILE A 48 18.20 -5.93 15.96
CA ILE A 48 18.83 -4.64 16.27
C ILE A 48 19.00 -4.41 17.77
N SER A 49 20.14 -3.84 18.17
CA SER A 49 20.43 -3.37 19.52
C SER A 49 20.21 -1.87 19.68
N GLU A 50 20.11 -1.40 20.92
CA GLU A 50 19.95 0.03 21.23
C GLU A 50 21.08 0.88 20.66
N ASP A 51 22.35 0.48 20.79
CA ASP A 51 23.48 1.24 20.26
C ASP A 51 23.40 1.38 18.73
N GLU A 52 23.09 0.29 18.02
CA GLU A 52 22.94 0.31 16.56
C GLU A 52 21.77 1.19 16.11
N TYR A 53 20.67 1.18 16.86
CA TYR A 53 19.52 2.05 16.63
C TYR A 53 19.88 3.52 16.86
N MET A 54 20.56 3.85 17.96
CA MET A 54 20.93 5.21 18.30
C MET A 54 21.96 5.80 17.33
N ASP A 55 22.91 5.00 16.86
CA ASP A 55 23.86 5.40 15.81
C ASP A 55 23.12 5.76 14.50
N ASN A 56 22.17 4.92 14.07
CA ASN A 56 21.36 5.18 12.88
C ASN A 56 20.49 6.44 13.05
N ALA A 57 19.87 6.61 14.21
CA ALA A 57 19.08 7.79 14.53
C ALA A 57 19.93 9.07 14.51
N GLN A 58 21.14 9.04 15.06
CA GLN A 58 22.04 10.20 15.04
C GLN A 58 22.44 10.58 13.61
N ILE A 59 22.83 9.60 12.77
CA ILE A 59 23.15 9.86 11.36
C ILE A 59 21.94 10.42 10.60
N MET A 60 20.74 9.88 10.87
CA MET A 60 19.50 10.39 10.29
C MET A 60 19.24 11.85 10.68
N ALA A 61 19.49 12.22 11.94
CA ALA A 61 19.35 13.59 12.43
C ALA A 61 20.34 14.54 11.73
N ASP A 62 21.60 14.12 11.62
CA ASP A 62 22.68 14.95 11.06
C ASP A 62 22.54 15.11 9.53
N GLU A 63 22.18 14.03 8.82
CA GLU A 63 22.24 14.00 7.36
C GLU A 63 20.88 14.06 6.65
N LEU A 64 19.83 13.46 7.23
CA LEU A 64 18.58 13.24 6.52
C LEU A 64 17.41 14.12 7.01
N LEU A 65 17.47 14.64 8.24
CA LEU A 65 16.41 15.46 8.82
C LEU A 65 16.10 16.71 7.98
N ARG A 66 17.14 17.37 7.45
CA ARG A 66 16.99 18.52 6.53
C ARG A 66 16.23 18.17 5.23
N PHE A 67 16.21 16.89 4.86
CA PHE A 67 15.46 16.35 3.72
C PHE A 67 14.11 15.75 4.15
N GLY A 68 13.64 16.00 5.37
CA GLY A 68 12.31 15.61 5.84
C GLY A 68 12.20 14.18 6.38
N TYR A 69 13.30 13.43 6.40
CA TYR A 69 13.36 12.12 7.07
C TYR A 69 13.31 12.35 8.57
N GLN A 70 12.19 11.98 9.20
CA GLN A 70 11.95 12.32 10.62
C GLN A 70 11.50 11.13 11.47
N TYR A 71 11.04 10.01 10.88
CA TYR A 71 10.58 8.84 11.63
C TYR A 71 11.67 7.77 11.74
N ALA A 72 12.22 7.53 12.94
CA ALA A 72 13.18 6.45 13.20
C ALA A 72 12.44 5.26 13.84
N VAL A 73 12.23 4.18 13.07
CA VAL A 73 11.31 3.09 13.43
C VAL A 73 12.06 1.83 13.82
N VAL A 74 11.81 1.34 15.04
CA VAL A 74 12.22 0.00 15.49
C VAL A 74 11.23 -1.02 14.97
N ASP A 75 11.68 -1.91 14.08
CA ASP A 75 10.79 -2.94 13.52
C ASP A 75 10.59 -4.14 14.47
N PHE A 76 9.98 -5.21 13.97
CA PHE A 76 9.34 -6.27 14.72
C PHE A 76 10.23 -6.96 15.77
N LEU A 77 9.56 -7.47 16.82
CA LEU A 77 10.13 -8.30 17.90
C LEU A 77 11.21 -7.64 18.75
N TRP A 78 11.14 -6.32 18.95
CA TRP A 78 11.93 -5.62 19.97
C TRP A 78 11.73 -6.16 21.40
N TYR A 79 10.59 -6.82 21.65
CA TYR A 79 10.26 -7.51 22.90
C TYR A 79 10.79 -8.95 22.99
N ARG A 80 11.38 -9.51 21.92
CA ARG A 80 11.85 -10.89 21.90
C ARG A 80 13.27 -10.99 22.41
N LYS A 81 13.48 -11.92 23.35
CA LYS A 81 14.80 -12.26 23.89
C LYS A 81 15.71 -12.80 22.81
N ARG A 82 16.94 -12.29 22.76
CA ARG A 82 17.99 -12.84 21.90
C ARG A 82 18.72 -13.98 22.61
N GLU A 83 18.08 -15.15 22.65
CA GLU A 83 18.61 -16.35 23.30
C GLU A 83 18.58 -17.58 22.37
N ARG A 84 19.27 -18.64 22.79
CA ARG A 84 19.31 -19.88 22.01
C ARG A 84 17.90 -20.45 21.83
N GLY A 85 17.49 -20.64 20.58
CA GLY A 85 16.17 -21.17 20.23
C GLY A 85 15.14 -20.11 19.83
N ALA A 86 15.42 -18.83 20.10
CA ALA A 86 14.60 -17.73 19.62
C ALA A 86 14.79 -17.52 18.10
N SER A 87 13.69 -17.36 17.39
CA SER A 87 13.60 -17.05 15.96
C SER A 87 12.33 -16.23 15.68
N VAL A 88 12.11 -15.83 14.43
CA VAL A 88 10.89 -15.10 14.02
C VAL A 88 9.60 -15.85 14.38
N SER A 89 9.57 -17.17 14.31
CA SER A 89 8.36 -17.97 14.51
C SER A 89 8.30 -18.71 15.85
N SER A 90 9.28 -18.53 16.73
CA SER A 90 9.36 -19.23 18.02
C SER A 90 8.48 -18.56 19.09
N PRO A 91 7.42 -19.20 19.59
CA PRO A 91 6.67 -18.67 20.73
C PRO A 91 7.43 -18.91 22.04
N GLY A 92 7.14 -18.13 23.07
CA GLY A 92 7.68 -18.36 24.42
C GLY A 92 8.94 -17.54 24.76
N HIS A 93 9.38 -16.66 23.86
CA HIS A 93 10.60 -15.86 24.02
C HIS A 93 10.35 -14.35 24.12
N ASP A 94 9.11 -13.90 23.98
CA ASP A 94 8.75 -12.49 24.13
C ASP A 94 8.61 -12.12 25.61
N LEU A 95 9.07 -10.93 25.98
CA LEU A 95 8.82 -10.34 27.26
C LEU A 95 7.46 -9.64 27.25
N ILE A 96 6.66 -9.94 28.28
CA ILE A 96 5.38 -9.30 28.56
C ILE A 96 5.38 -8.81 30.00
N ASP A 97 4.69 -7.72 30.26
CA ASP A 97 4.41 -7.25 31.62
C ASP A 97 3.29 -8.07 32.30
N GLU A 98 2.95 -7.72 33.53
CA GLU A 98 1.90 -8.40 34.31
C GLU A 98 0.50 -8.28 33.69
N TRP A 99 0.29 -7.36 32.75
CA TRP A 99 -0.96 -7.15 32.02
C TRP A 99 -0.98 -7.86 30.66
N GLY A 100 0.12 -8.55 30.30
CA GLY A 100 0.26 -9.24 29.03
C GLY A 100 0.64 -8.34 27.86
N ARG A 101 1.11 -7.11 28.12
CA ARG A 101 1.60 -6.17 27.11
C ARG A 101 3.07 -6.44 26.80
N PRO A 102 3.50 -6.43 25.54
CA PRO A 102 4.92 -6.60 25.20
C PRO A 102 5.79 -5.48 25.80
N VAL A 103 6.98 -5.83 26.29
CA VAL A 103 7.97 -4.87 26.82
C VAL A 103 9.35 -5.11 26.19
N PRO A 104 10.16 -4.07 25.97
CA PRO A 104 11.48 -4.23 25.34
C PRO A 104 12.41 -5.11 26.18
N ASP A 105 13.24 -5.90 25.50
CA ASP A 105 14.27 -6.73 26.14
C ASP A 105 15.42 -5.89 26.68
N PRO A 106 15.61 -5.76 28.02
CA PRO A 106 16.68 -4.94 28.57
C PRO A 106 18.09 -5.42 28.22
N ALA A 107 18.25 -6.68 27.77
CA ALA A 107 19.54 -7.15 27.27
C ALA A 107 19.89 -6.57 25.89
N ARG A 108 18.88 -6.21 25.09
CA ARG A 108 19.03 -5.53 23.80
C ARG A 108 18.87 -4.02 23.91
N TRP A 109 18.08 -3.59 24.88
CA TRP A 109 17.71 -2.21 25.16
C TRP A 109 18.05 -1.82 26.60
N PRO A 110 19.35 -1.67 26.95
CA PRO A 110 19.79 -1.46 28.33
C PRO A 110 19.13 -0.25 29.02
N SER A 111 18.81 0.83 28.30
CA SER A 111 18.17 1.99 28.94
C SER A 111 16.71 1.72 29.35
N THR A 112 16.09 0.66 28.85
CA THR A 112 14.72 0.26 29.23
C THR A 112 14.65 -0.46 30.58
N ALA A 113 15.81 -0.84 31.15
CA ALA A 113 15.92 -1.51 32.44
C ALA A 113 15.17 -0.75 33.55
N GLY A 114 14.60 -1.51 34.49
CA GLY A 114 13.79 -0.97 35.59
C GLY A 114 12.36 -0.60 35.20
N GLY A 115 11.83 -1.16 34.11
CA GLY A 115 10.43 -0.95 33.70
C GLY A 115 10.17 0.41 33.04
N ARG A 116 11.22 1.07 32.53
CA ARG A 116 11.10 2.39 31.87
C ARG A 116 10.51 2.30 30.46
N GLY A 117 10.47 1.09 29.89
CA GLY A 117 10.06 0.84 28.51
C GLY A 117 10.86 1.72 27.54
N PHE A 118 10.27 2.08 26.40
CA PHE A 118 10.97 2.87 25.39
C PHE A 118 11.12 4.37 25.69
N LYS A 119 10.63 4.85 26.84
CA LYS A 119 10.68 6.29 27.16
C LYS A 119 12.09 6.91 27.02
N PRO A 120 13.17 6.31 27.55
CA PRO A 120 14.51 6.89 27.41
C PRO A 120 14.99 6.98 25.95
N ILE A 121 14.61 6.01 25.12
CA ILE A 121 14.95 5.98 23.69
C ILE A 121 14.19 7.09 22.97
N ALA A 122 12.87 7.16 23.17
CA ALA A 122 12.04 8.19 22.56
C ALA A 122 12.49 9.60 22.97
N ASP A 123 12.77 9.83 24.26
CA ASP A 123 13.27 11.11 24.76
C ASP A 123 14.60 11.51 24.10
N SER A 124 15.48 10.53 23.80
CA SER A 124 16.75 10.77 23.11
C SER A 124 16.54 11.09 21.63
N VAL A 125 15.68 10.33 20.95
CA VAL A 125 15.28 10.56 19.54
C VAL A 125 14.61 11.93 19.37
N HIS A 126 13.76 12.35 20.31
CA HIS A 126 13.14 13.67 20.30
C HIS A 126 14.15 14.80 20.51
N GLN A 127 15.17 14.60 21.35
CA GLN A 127 16.25 15.57 21.53
C GLN A 127 17.07 15.78 20.25
N MET A 128 17.14 14.76 19.39
CA MET A 128 17.74 14.87 18.04
C MET A 128 16.84 15.59 17.03
N GLY A 129 15.60 15.95 17.39
CA GLY A 129 14.61 16.53 16.48
C GLY A 129 13.88 15.50 15.61
N LEU A 130 14.07 14.22 15.87
CA LEU A 130 13.40 13.11 15.19
C LEU A 130 12.11 12.68 15.93
N LYS A 131 11.40 11.74 15.33
CA LYS A 131 10.18 11.09 15.83
C LYS A 131 10.43 9.60 16.00
N PHE A 132 9.96 9.05 17.12
CA PHE A 132 10.19 7.65 17.48
C PHE A 132 9.07 6.76 16.98
N GLY A 133 9.39 5.67 16.29
CA GLY A 133 8.41 4.70 15.80
C GLY A 133 8.68 3.27 16.28
N ILE A 134 7.61 2.49 16.41
CA ILE A 134 7.71 1.05 16.72
C ILE A 134 6.79 0.22 15.83
N HIS A 135 7.20 -1.01 15.56
CA HIS A 135 6.36 -2.06 15.02
C HIS A 135 5.53 -2.73 16.12
N VAL A 136 4.29 -3.10 15.83
CA VAL A 136 3.43 -3.89 16.72
C VAL A 136 2.69 -4.97 15.93
N MET A 137 2.45 -6.11 16.56
CA MET A 137 1.63 -7.18 15.98
C MET A 137 0.15 -7.00 16.33
N ARG A 138 -0.73 -7.40 15.40
CA ARG A 138 -2.16 -7.54 15.65
C ARG A 138 -2.48 -8.35 16.91
N GLY A 139 -3.43 -7.84 17.69
CA GLY A 139 -4.08 -8.53 18.77
C GLY A 139 -3.19 -8.78 19.99
N ILE A 140 -3.11 -10.04 20.41
CA ILE A 140 -2.50 -10.46 21.68
C ILE A 140 -1.52 -11.62 21.47
N SER A 141 -0.44 -11.62 22.25
CA SER A 141 0.57 -12.69 22.19
C SER A 141 0.04 -14.01 22.78
N THR A 142 0.46 -15.14 22.22
CA THR A 142 0.13 -16.47 22.76
C THR A 142 0.68 -16.67 24.16
N GLN A 143 1.73 -15.94 24.55
CA GLN A 143 2.28 -15.98 25.90
C GLN A 143 1.35 -15.34 26.93
N ALA A 144 0.79 -14.16 26.64
CA ALA A 144 -0.20 -13.52 27.50
C ALA A 144 -1.42 -14.43 27.69
N VAL A 145 -1.88 -15.06 26.60
CA VAL A 145 -3.01 -16.02 26.64
C VAL A 145 -2.68 -17.27 27.46
N ARG A 146 -1.47 -17.84 27.32
CA ARG A 146 -1.04 -19.02 28.11
C ARG A 146 -0.92 -18.69 29.59
N ALA A 147 -0.30 -17.56 29.92
CA ALA A 147 -0.17 -17.05 31.28
C ALA A 147 -1.52 -16.57 31.86
N ASN A 148 -2.52 -16.34 31.02
CA ASN A 148 -3.85 -15.83 31.38
C ASN A 148 -3.77 -14.54 32.19
N THR A 149 -2.95 -13.60 31.70
CA THR A 149 -2.72 -12.31 32.36
C THR A 149 -4.02 -11.52 32.56
N PRO A 150 -4.15 -10.75 33.65
CA PRO A 150 -5.24 -9.78 33.78
C PRO A 150 -5.18 -8.73 32.66
N ILE A 151 -6.32 -8.17 32.30
CA ILE A 151 -6.39 -7.05 31.37
C ILE A 151 -6.34 -5.74 32.17
N LEU A 152 -5.48 -4.80 31.76
CA LEU A 152 -5.41 -3.49 32.42
C LEU A 152 -6.64 -2.65 32.04
N GLY A 153 -7.39 -2.23 33.06
CA GLY A 153 -8.50 -1.29 32.93
C GLY A 153 -8.05 0.17 33.02
N PRO A 154 -8.94 1.12 32.68
CA PRO A 154 -8.62 2.55 32.60
C PRO A 154 -8.24 3.19 33.94
N LEU A 155 -8.54 2.55 35.08
CA LEU A 155 -8.21 3.03 36.42
C LEU A 155 -6.87 2.48 36.95
N GLY A 156 -6.07 1.82 36.11
CA GLY A 156 -4.84 1.16 36.55
C GLY A 156 -5.05 -0.14 37.33
N LEU A 157 -6.28 -0.66 37.32
CA LEU A 157 -6.71 -1.89 38.00
C LEU A 157 -7.13 -2.94 36.95
N PRO A 158 -7.25 -4.23 37.31
CA PRO A 158 -7.82 -5.23 36.41
C PRO A 158 -9.16 -4.78 35.84
N TYR A 159 -9.37 -4.99 34.54
CA TYR A 159 -10.61 -4.63 33.85
C TYR A 159 -11.75 -5.50 34.37
N GLU A 160 -12.80 -4.84 34.87
CA GLU A 160 -14.02 -5.47 35.33
C GLU A 160 -15.23 -4.90 34.59
N GLU A 161 -16.14 -5.79 34.21
CA GLU A 161 -17.41 -5.43 33.61
C GLU A 161 -18.48 -6.40 34.11
N ASN A 162 -19.62 -5.87 34.56
CA ASN A 162 -20.72 -6.66 35.14
C ASN A 162 -20.29 -7.59 36.31
N GLY A 163 -19.38 -7.11 37.16
CA GLY A 163 -18.88 -7.88 38.31
C GLY A 163 -17.96 -9.05 37.97
N ARG A 164 -17.48 -9.14 36.71
CA ARG A 164 -16.50 -10.13 36.27
C ARG A 164 -15.20 -9.44 35.87
N SER A 165 -14.08 -9.90 36.41
CA SER A 165 -12.75 -9.52 35.93
C SER A 165 -12.35 -10.35 34.71
N PHE A 166 -11.84 -9.69 33.67
CA PHE A 166 -11.46 -10.32 32.40
C PHE A 166 -9.95 -10.56 32.32
N ARG A 167 -9.57 -11.62 31.59
CA ARG A 167 -8.18 -12.04 31.38
C ARG A 167 -7.91 -12.33 29.91
N ALA A 168 -6.63 -12.52 29.56
CA ALA A 168 -6.19 -12.77 28.19
C ALA A 168 -6.96 -13.91 27.49
N LYS A 169 -7.30 -15.01 28.18
CA LYS A 169 -8.08 -16.11 27.59
C LYS A 169 -9.53 -15.73 27.25
N ASP A 170 -10.10 -14.73 27.92
CA ASP A 170 -11.48 -14.32 27.69
C ASP A 170 -11.63 -13.48 26.41
N ILE A 171 -10.56 -12.79 26.00
CA ILE A 171 -10.59 -11.85 24.87
C ILE A 171 -9.88 -12.41 23.62
N ALA A 172 -9.13 -13.50 23.74
CA ALA A 172 -8.35 -14.07 22.66
C ALA A 172 -9.21 -14.85 21.64
N LEU A 173 -9.06 -14.55 20.36
CA LEU A 173 -9.69 -15.27 19.26
C LEU A 173 -8.76 -16.36 18.73
N THR A 174 -8.71 -17.51 19.40
CA THR A 174 -7.70 -18.57 19.15
C THR A 174 -7.72 -19.18 17.74
N SER A 175 -8.81 -19.01 16.99
CA SER A 175 -8.94 -19.44 15.58
C SER A 175 -8.48 -18.39 14.57
N ASP A 176 -8.36 -17.13 14.98
CA ASP A 176 -7.96 -16.00 14.14
C ASP A 176 -6.52 -15.60 14.48
N LYS A 177 -5.59 -16.34 13.88
CA LYS A 177 -4.15 -16.21 14.12
C LYS A 177 -3.51 -15.36 13.04
N CYS A 178 -2.37 -14.75 13.35
CA CYS A 178 -1.57 -14.10 12.33
C CYS A 178 -1.15 -15.11 11.24
N GLY A 179 -1.33 -14.79 9.96
CA GLY A 179 -1.05 -15.68 8.84
C GLY A 179 0.39 -16.20 8.80
N TRP A 180 1.37 -15.30 9.01
CA TRP A 180 2.80 -15.63 8.94
C TRP A 180 3.44 -15.92 10.32
N MET A 181 2.77 -15.59 11.43
CA MET A 181 3.20 -15.90 12.80
C MET A 181 2.10 -16.61 13.66
N PRO A 182 1.53 -17.72 13.19
CA PRO A 182 0.35 -18.33 13.82
C PRO A 182 0.63 -18.96 15.20
N ALA A 183 1.89 -19.17 15.55
CA ALA A 183 2.30 -19.67 16.85
C ALA A 183 2.46 -18.56 17.91
N CYS A 184 2.58 -17.30 17.49
CA CYS A 184 2.98 -16.19 18.35
C CYS A 184 1.85 -15.19 18.63
N PHE A 185 1.00 -14.88 17.66
CA PHE A 185 -0.03 -13.84 17.79
C PHE A 185 -1.40 -14.28 17.25
N MET A 186 -2.46 -13.75 17.87
CA MET A 186 -3.85 -13.94 17.46
C MET A 186 -4.67 -12.68 17.73
N SER A 187 -5.78 -12.53 17.02
CA SER A 187 -6.70 -11.40 17.21
C SER A 187 -7.29 -11.33 18.61
N VAL A 188 -7.66 -10.12 18.98
CA VAL A 188 -8.47 -9.83 20.17
C VAL A 188 -9.93 -9.59 19.78
N ASN A 189 -10.86 -9.99 20.63
CA ASN A 189 -12.28 -9.76 20.42
C ASN A 189 -12.65 -8.30 20.72
N THR A 190 -12.62 -7.46 19.69
CA THR A 190 -12.95 -6.03 19.78
C THR A 190 -14.43 -5.74 20.01
N ASN A 191 -15.31 -6.75 19.95
CA ASN A 191 -16.72 -6.58 20.34
C ASN A 191 -16.89 -6.47 21.86
N MET A 192 -15.93 -6.98 22.64
CA MET A 192 -15.95 -6.95 24.11
C MET A 192 -15.29 -5.69 24.66
N GLY A 193 -15.85 -5.12 25.73
CA GLY A 193 -15.23 -4.00 26.43
C GLY A 193 -13.81 -4.33 26.90
N ALA A 194 -13.60 -5.55 27.41
CA ALA A 194 -12.28 -6.03 27.80
C ALA A 194 -11.28 -6.13 26.64
N GLY A 195 -11.70 -6.51 25.44
CA GLY A 195 -10.83 -6.57 24.26
C GLY A 195 -10.37 -5.18 23.82
N ARG A 196 -11.32 -4.23 23.81
CA ARG A 196 -11.01 -2.80 23.55
C ARG A 196 -10.12 -2.20 24.65
N ALA A 197 -10.32 -2.58 25.91
CA ALA A 197 -9.49 -2.14 27.03
C ALA A 197 -8.05 -2.65 26.92
N PHE A 198 -7.85 -3.91 26.50
CA PHE A 198 -6.51 -4.44 26.23
C PHE A 198 -5.80 -3.62 25.15
N LEU A 199 -6.44 -3.41 23.99
CA LEU A 199 -5.86 -2.56 22.93
C LEU A 199 -5.56 -1.15 23.44
N ARG A 200 -6.50 -0.52 24.16
CA ARG A 200 -6.29 0.81 24.74
C ARG A 200 -5.07 0.83 25.67
N SER A 201 -4.87 -0.21 26.47
CA SER A 201 -3.74 -0.31 27.39
C SER A 201 -2.38 -0.42 26.67
N LEU A 202 -2.34 -1.03 25.47
CA LEU A 202 -1.15 -1.08 24.62
C LEU A 202 -0.83 0.31 24.06
N TYR A 203 -1.80 0.93 23.39
CA TYR A 203 -1.56 2.22 22.73
C TYR A 203 -1.37 3.38 23.73
N SER A 204 -1.94 3.27 24.94
CA SER A 204 -1.63 4.22 26.04
C SER A 204 -0.20 4.04 26.52
N GLN A 205 0.29 2.81 26.68
CA GLN A 205 1.69 2.54 27.02
C GLN A 205 2.65 3.11 25.96
N TYR A 206 2.31 2.98 24.68
CA TYR A 206 3.12 3.54 23.59
C TYR A 206 3.14 5.07 23.65
N ALA A 207 2.00 5.71 23.93
CA ALA A 207 1.95 7.15 24.14
C ALA A 207 2.77 7.61 25.37
N ASP A 208 2.71 6.87 26.48
CA ASP A 208 3.48 7.15 27.70
C ASP A 208 4.99 7.02 27.46
N TRP A 209 5.40 6.10 26.57
CA TRP A 209 6.78 5.99 26.13
C TRP A 209 7.21 7.10 25.16
N GLY A 210 6.29 7.91 24.65
CA GLY A 210 6.64 8.94 23.67
C GLY A 210 6.72 8.44 22.21
N VAL A 211 6.02 7.36 21.86
CA VAL A 211 5.93 6.89 20.46
C VAL A 211 5.16 7.91 19.60
N ASP A 212 5.65 8.17 18.39
CA ASP A 212 5.04 9.06 17.38
C ASP A 212 4.49 8.30 16.17
N PHE A 213 4.87 7.04 15.99
CA PHE A 213 4.56 6.23 14.82
C PHE A 213 4.40 4.76 15.21
N VAL A 214 3.32 4.13 14.75
CA VAL A 214 3.11 2.68 14.92
C VAL A 214 2.89 2.03 13.56
N LYS A 215 3.73 1.04 13.24
CA LYS A 215 3.53 0.08 12.14
C LYS A 215 2.82 -1.15 12.70
N HIS A 216 1.54 -1.27 12.42
CA HIS A 216 0.68 -2.34 12.89
C HIS A 216 0.61 -3.44 11.85
N ASP A 217 1.12 -4.61 12.23
CA ASP A 217 1.38 -5.69 11.30
C ASP A 217 0.44 -6.88 11.50
N CYS A 218 0.36 -7.72 10.47
CA CYS A 218 -0.55 -8.84 10.37
C CYS A 218 -2.02 -8.43 10.52
N ILE A 219 -2.39 -7.28 9.94
CA ILE A 219 -3.70 -6.62 10.10
C ILE A 219 -4.36 -6.23 8.77
N PHE A 220 -3.60 -6.17 7.67
CA PHE A 220 -4.05 -5.73 6.35
C PHE A 220 -3.73 -6.77 5.25
N GLY A 221 -4.18 -6.52 4.02
CA GLY A 221 -4.07 -7.49 2.92
C GLY A 221 -4.88 -8.76 3.21
N ASP A 222 -4.24 -9.92 3.05
CA ASP A 222 -4.82 -11.24 3.37
C ASP A 222 -5.28 -11.38 4.83
N ASP A 223 -4.71 -10.61 5.77
CA ASP A 223 -5.06 -10.60 7.19
C ASP A 223 -6.04 -9.48 7.58
N LEU A 224 -6.73 -8.86 6.61
CA LEU A 224 -7.59 -7.68 6.81
C LEU A 224 -8.56 -7.84 8.00
N ASN A 225 -8.36 -7.02 9.04
CA ASN A 225 -9.26 -6.94 10.19
C ASN A 225 -9.70 -5.49 10.43
N VAL A 226 -10.78 -5.10 9.74
CA VAL A 226 -11.35 -3.74 9.82
C VAL A 226 -11.75 -3.36 11.24
N ASN A 227 -12.31 -4.29 12.03
CA ASN A 227 -12.81 -3.98 13.37
C ASN A 227 -11.67 -3.57 14.32
N GLU A 228 -10.55 -4.27 14.27
CA GLU A 228 -9.38 -3.93 15.08
C GLU A 228 -8.69 -2.66 14.55
N ILE A 229 -8.63 -2.45 13.23
CA ILE A 229 -8.14 -1.19 12.64
C ILE A 229 -8.97 0.00 13.14
N THR A 230 -10.30 -0.09 13.09
CA THR A 230 -11.22 0.95 13.59
C THR A 230 -11.01 1.19 15.08
N THR A 231 -10.97 0.13 15.89
CA THR A 231 -10.79 0.25 17.34
C THR A 231 -9.49 0.97 17.69
N VAL A 232 -8.38 0.59 17.04
CA VAL A 232 -7.08 1.25 17.23
C VAL A 232 -7.14 2.70 16.76
N SER A 233 -7.73 2.97 15.59
CA SER A 233 -7.88 4.34 15.07
C SER A 233 -8.63 5.25 16.06
N GLU A 234 -9.73 4.76 16.63
CA GLU A 234 -10.50 5.48 17.66
C GLU A 234 -9.66 5.74 18.92
N ILE A 235 -8.94 4.74 19.40
CA ILE A 235 -8.02 4.89 20.54
C ILE A 235 -6.99 5.99 20.22
N LEU A 236 -6.33 5.92 19.07
CA LEU A 236 -5.30 6.89 18.67
C LEU A 236 -5.84 8.33 18.57
N LYS A 237 -7.10 8.51 18.11
CA LYS A 237 -7.75 9.83 18.09
C LYS A 237 -7.95 10.44 19.49
N GLU A 238 -8.17 9.58 20.48
CA GLU A 238 -8.47 10.00 21.85
C GLU A 238 -7.22 10.25 22.70
N LEU A 239 -6.06 9.72 22.29
CA LEU A 239 -4.82 9.87 23.05
C LEU A 239 -4.40 11.36 23.16
N GLY A 240 -3.71 11.67 24.26
CA GLY A 240 -3.12 12.99 24.49
C GLY A 240 -2.03 13.34 23.46
N ARG A 241 -1.40 12.31 22.89
CA ARG A 241 -0.26 12.36 22.00
C ARG A 241 -0.63 11.78 20.63
N PRO A 242 -0.45 12.52 19.52
CA PRO A 242 -0.70 11.97 18.19
C PRO A 242 0.34 10.94 17.78
N ILE A 243 -0.15 9.83 17.25
CA ILE A 243 0.66 8.71 16.75
C ILE A 243 0.23 8.44 15.32
N LEU A 244 1.17 8.46 14.38
CA LEU A 244 0.94 8.11 12.99
C LEU A 244 0.66 6.61 12.88
N TYR A 245 -0.42 6.26 12.18
CA TYR A 245 -0.87 4.88 12.07
C TYR A 245 -0.57 4.27 10.69
N SER A 246 0.34 3.30 10.67
CA SER A 246 0.77 2.54 9.49
C SER A 246 0.27 1.09 9.56
N LEU A 247 -0.21 0.52 8.44
CA LEU A 247 -0.66 -0.87 8.37
C LEU A 247 0.25 -1.76 7.52
N SER A 248 0.40 -3.02 7.94
CA SER A 248 1.20 -4.06 7.29
C SER A 248 0.58 -5.47 7.52
N PRO A 249 0.92 -6.47 6.68
CA PRO A 249 1.44 -6.33 5.33
C PRO A 249 0.31 -5.98 4.35
N GLY A 250 0.65 -5.80 3.07
CA GLY A 250 -0.29 -5.53 1.98
C GLY A 250 -0.43 -6.70 1.01
N THR A 251 -0.18 -7.94 1.45
CA THR A 251 -0.26 -9.13 0.60
C THR A 251 -1.64 -9.20 -0.06
N HIS A 252 -1.66 -9.21 -1.40
CA HIS A 252 -2.88 -9.14 -2.23
C HIS A 252 -3.83 -7.97 -1.91
N ALA A 253 -3.32 -6.87 -1.36
CA ALA A 253 -4.13 -5.69 -1.10
C ALA A 253 -4.74 -5.14 -2.39
N THR A 254 -5.99 -4.71 -2.29
CA THR A 254 -6.74 -4.11 -3.39
C THR A 254 -7.24 -2.72 -3.01
N PRO A 255 -7.54 -1.85 -4.00
CA PRO A 255 -8.17 -0.56 -3.72
C PRO A 255 -9.49 -0.67 -2.93
N ASN A 256 -10.26 -1.74 -3.13
CA ASN A 256 -11.50 -1.99 -2.38
C ASN A 256 -11.26 -2.37 -0.90
N MET A 257 -10.16 -3.06 -0.60
CA MET A 257 -9.76 -3.27 0.80
C MET A 257 -9.34 -1.95 1.44
N ALA A 258 -8.53 -1.16 0.74
CA ALA A 258 -8.04 0.12 1.23
C ALA A 258 -9.14 1.17 1.43
N SER A 259 -10.17 1.21 0.58
CA SER A 259 -11.30 2.14 0.72
C SER A 259 -12.09 1.93 2.02
N LYS A 260 -12.00 0.74 2.63
CA LYS A 260 -12.62 0.44 3.93
C LYS A 260 -11.85 1.03 5.11
N ILE A 261 -10.55 1.32 4.94
CA ILE A 261 -9.64 1.66 6.04
C ILE A 261 -8.88 2.98 5.87
N ASN A 262 -8.87 3.58 4.67
CA ASN A 262 -8.07 4.78 4.39
C ASN A 262 -8.39 5.93 5.35
N GLY A 263 -9.67 6.18 5.65
CA GLY A 263 -10.13 7.18 6.63
C GLY A 263 -9.76 6.90 8.09
N LEU A 264 -9.19 5.73 8.38
CA LEU A 264 -8.84 5.28 9.72
C LEU A 264 -7.32 5.30 9.97
N VAL A 265 -6.51 5.48 8.93
CA VAL A 265 -5.04 5.31 9.01
C VAL A 265 -4.31 6.40 8.23
N ASN A 266 -3.00 6.50 8.43
CA ASN A 266 -2.14 7.46 7.74
C ASN A 266 -1.34 6.86 6.59
N MET A 267 -1.07 5.55 6.64
CA MET A 267 -0.48 4.80 5.54
C MET A 267 -0.81 3.32 5.66
N TYR A 268 -0.79 2.60 4.54
CA TYR A 268 -1.09 1.16 4.50
C TYR A 268 -0.34 0.49 3.37
N ARG A 269 0.36 -0.61 3.68
CA ARG A 269 1.14 -1.35 2.69
C ARG A 269 0.23 -1.90 1.59
N VAL A 270 0.62 -1.77 0.33
CA VAL A 270 -0.18 -2.26 -0.82
C VAL A 270 0.39 -3.50 -1.51
N THR A 271 1.52 -4.00 -1.02
CA THR A 271 2.22 -5.19 -1.50
C THR A 271 2.63 -6.11 -0.33
N ALA A 272 3.12 -7.31 -0.64
CA ALA A 272 3.92 -8.07 0.32
C ALA A 272 5.26 -7.34 0.58
N ASP A 273 6.12 -7.92 1.42
CA ASP A 273 7.45 -7.35 1.68
C ASP A 273 8.23 -7.11 0.37
N ASP A 274 8.65 -5.86 0.15
CA ASP A 274 9.57 -5.50 -0.94
C ASP A 274 11.01 -5.84 -0.54
N TRP A 275 11.77 -6.30 -1.53
CA TRP A 275 13.18 -6.66 -1.36
C TRP A 275 13.94 -6.25 -2.61
N ASP A 276 15.26 -6.32 -2.53
CA ASP A 276 16.20 -5.82 -3.54
C ASP A 276 16.37 -6.76 -4.75
N SER A 277 15.24 -7.24 -5.30
CA SER A 277 15.19 -7.96 -6.56
C SER A 277 14.32 -7.21 -7.57
N TRP A 278 14.74 -7.19 -8.85
CA TRP A 278 13.95 -6.53 -9.90
C TRP A 278 12.53 -7.08 -10.01
N ARG A 279 12.33 -8.36 -9.71
CA ARG A 279 11.01 -8.99 -9.73
C ARG A 279 10.07 -8.32 -8.71
N ASP A 280 10.59 -7.99 -7.53
CA ASP A 280 9.82 -7.39 -6.46
C ASP A 280 9.53 -5.92 -6.80
N VAL A 281 10.54 -5.13 -7.21
CA VAL A 281 10.36 -3.75 -7.72
C VAL A 281 9.36 -3.70 -8.88
N LYS A 282 9.47 -4.59 -9.86
CA LYS A 282 8.57 -4.64 -11.03
C LYS A 282 7.11 -4.85 -10.64
N SER A 283 6.84 -5.60 -9.57
CA SER A 283 5.48 -5.89 -9.13
C SER A 283 4.72 -4.63 -8.67
N HIS A 284 5.45 -3.59 -8.23
CA HIS A 284 4.88 -2.34 -7.75
C HIS A 284 4.28 -1.48 -8.87
N PHE A 285 4.66 -1.65 -10.14
CA PHE A 285 4.15 -0.84 -11.26
C PHE A 285 2.66 -1.04 -11.53
N ASP A 286 2.16 -2.27 -11.35
CA ASP A 286 0.73 -2.55 -11.54
C ASP A 286 -0.08 -2.09 -10.33
N VAL A 287 0.41 -2.36 -9.12
CA VAL A 287 -0.26 -1.97 -7.88
C VAL A 287 -0.36 -0.46 -7.76
N SER A 288 0.75 0.27 -7.96
CA SER A 288 0.76 1.73 -7.93
C SER A 288 -0.17 2.37 -8.96
N ARG A 289 -0.25 1.81 -10.18
CA ARG A 289 -1.24 2.22 -11.19
C ARG A 289 -2.66 2.10 -10.65
N ASP A 290 -3.00 0.93 -10.09
CA ASP A 290 -4.36 0.64 -9.65
C ASP A 290 -4.78 1.57 -8.50
N PHE A 291 -3.89 1.78 -7.52
CA PHE A 291 -4.15 2.68 -6.39
C PHE A 291 -4.24 4.16 -6.81
N ALA A 292 -3.42 4.59 -7.78
CA ALA A 292 -3.52 5.93 -8.36
C ALA A 292 -4.85 6.11 -9.09
N ALA A 293 -5.25 5.14 -9.92
CA ALA A 293 -6.50 5.17 -10.67
C ALA A 293 -7.75 5.16 -9.78
N SER A 294 -7.66 4.61 -8.56
CA SER A 294 -8.72 4.63 -7.57
C SER A 294 -8.81 5.92 -6.73
N GLY A 295 -7.94 6.91 -6.97
CA GLY A 295 -7.98 8.18 -6.26
C GLY A 295 -7.63 8.07 -4.77
N LEU A 296 -6.86 7.04 -4.38
CA LEU A 296 -6.51 6.76 -3.00
C LEU A 296 -5.21 7.45 -2.53
N ILE A 297 -4.42 7.98 -3.46
CA ILE A 297 -3.19 8.70 -3.13
C ILE A 297 -3.53 9.99 -2.38
N GLY A 298 -3.13 10.06 -1.10
CA GLY A 298 -3.36 11.23 -0.26
C GLY A 298 -4.85 11.44 0.08
N ALA A 299 -5.66 10.38 0.09
CA ALA A 299 -7.05 10.46 0.52
C ALA A 299 -7.15 10.92 1.99
N GLN A 300 -8.35 11.31 2.44
CA GLN A 300 -8.57 11.64 3.85
C GLN A 300 -8.21 10.44 4.73
N GLY A 301 -7.37 10.66 5.74
CA GLY A 301 -6.92 9.67 6.70
C GLY A 301 -7.14 10.08 8.14
N LEU A 302 -6.50 9.33 9.05
CA LEU A 302 -6.54 9.58 10.49
C LEU A 302 -5.94 10.95 10.83
N LEU A 303 -6.78 11.91 11.21
CA LEU A 303 -6.37 13.28 11.56
C LEU A 303 -5.48 13.92 10.48
N GLY A 304 -5.66 13.59 9.20
CA GLY A 304 -4.65 13.89 8.19
C GLY A 304 -4.91 13.25 6.84
N HIS A 305 -3.86 12.91 6.10
CA HIS A 305 -3.96 12.11 4.87
C HIS A 305 -3.62 10.64 5.10
N SER A 306 -4.02 9.81 4.13
CA SER A 306 -3.72 8.38 4.02
C SER A 306 -2.95 8.11 2.73
N TRP A 307 -1.82 7.41 2.84
CA TRP A 307 -0.88 7.17 1.73
C TRP A 307 -0.76 5.67 1.42
N PRO A 308 -0.99 5.24 0.17
CA PRO A 308 -0.62 3.90 -0.28
C PRO A 308 0.89 3.69 -0.10
N ASP A 309 1.27 2.66 0.63
CA ASP A 309 2.67 2.37 0.98
C ASP A 309 3.23 1.23 0.12
N LEU A 310 4.19 1.56 -0.74
CA LEU A 310 4.92 0.62 -1.58
C LEU A 310 6.03 -0.13 -0.82
N ASP A 311 6.05 -0.01 0.51
CA ASP A 311 7.04 -0.58 1.40
C ASP A 311 8.36 0.21 1.46
N MET A 312 9.25 -0.25 2.34
CA MET A 312 10.58 0.26 2.60
C MET A 312 11.46 0.19 1.35
N LEU A 313 12.54 0.96 1.36
CA LEU A 313 13.54 1.04 0.31
C LEU A 313 14.73 0.14 0.70
N PRO A 314 14.85 -1.08 0.13
CA PRO A 314 15.92 -2.03 0.44
C PRO A 314 17.20 -1.61 -0.29
N LEU A 315 17.78 -0.49 0.14
CA LEU A 315 18.95 0.15 -0.46
C LEU A 315 20.12 0.20 0.55
N GLY A 316 21.35 0.31 0.06
CA GLY A 316 22.54 0.39 0.91
C GLY A 316 22.95 -0.96 1.53
N TRP A 317 23.28 -0.95 2.83
CA TRP A 317 23.76 -2.13 3.56
C TRP A 317 22.62 -2.86 4.28
N LEU A 318 22.41 -4.13 3.90
CA LEU A 318 21.21 -4.94 4.16
C LEU A 318 21.55 -6.31 4.76
N THR A 319 20.50 -7.07 5.07
CA THR A 319 20.54 -8.52 5.34
C THR A 319 19.67 -9.30 4.35
N ASP A 320 19.65 -10.62 4.48
CA ASP A 320 18.78 -11.50 3.70
C ASP A 320 17.38 -11.62 4.34
N PRO A 321 16.31 -11.82 3.55
CA PRO A 321 14.96 -12.00 4.08
C PRO A 321 14.88 -13.14 5.11
N GLY A 322 14.31 -12.83 6.29
CA GLY A 322 14.00 -13.82 7.31
C GLY A 322 15.19 -14.40 8.08
N VAL A 323 16.38 -13.84 7.96
CA VAL A 323 17.56 -14.30 8.72
C VAL A 323 17.66 -13.63 10.10
N ASN A 324 18.25 -14.33 11.07
CA ASN A 324 18.44 -13.84 12.44
C ASN A 324 19.85 -13.25 12.64
N GLN A 325 20.36 -12.56 11.64
CA GLN A 325 21.70 -11.97 11.59
C GLN A 325 21.73 -10.77 10.63
N GLY A 326 22.86 -10.08 10.58
CA GLY A 326 23.08 -8.96 9.68
C GLY A 326 23.13 -7.62 10.42
N PRO A 327 23.36 -6.53 9.69
CA PRO A 327 23.50 -6.46 8.23
C PRO A 327 24.82 -7.08 7.72
N HIS A 328 24.82 -7.68 6.52
CA HIS A 328 25.98 -8.43 5.99
C HIS A 328 26.19 -8.37 4.47
N ARG A 329 25.38 -7.61 3.72
CA ARG A 329 25.54 -7.49 2.27
C ARG A 329 25.05 -6.14 1.76
N SER A 330 25.54 -5.74 0.59
CA SER A 330 24.97 -4.60 -0.15
C SER A 330 23.68 -5.00 -0.85
N CYS A 331 22.86 -3.99 -1.16
CA CYS A 331 21.73 -4.06 -2.09
C CYS A 331 22.14 -4.73 -3.42
N ALA A 332 21.31 -5.66 -3.88
CA ALA A 332 21.49 -6.42 -5.12
C ALA A 332 20.89 -5.72 -6.34
N LEU A 333 20.11 -4.64 -6.16
CA LEU A 333 19.65 -3.80 -7.26
C LEU A 333 20.81 -3.02 -7.86
N THR A 334 20.88 -3.03 -9.19
CA THR A 334 21.76 -2.13 -9.95
C THR A 334 21.34 -0.67 -9.74
N VAL A 335 22.27 0.27 -9.94
CA VAL A 335 21.98 1.71 -9.82
C VAL A 335 20.78 2.15 -10.67
N GLU A 336 20.61 1.56 -11.87
CA GLU A 336 19.46 1.87 -12.74
C GLU A 336 18.14 1.36 -12.16
N GLU A 337 18.13 0.19 -11.53
CA GLU A 337 16.96 -0.35 -10.83
C GLU A 337 16.63 0.48 -9.58
N GLN A 338 17.64 0.94 -8.84
CA GLN A 338 17.45 1.82 -7.68
C GLN A 338 16.86 3.18 -8.10
N LYS A 339 17.33 3.77 -9.20
CA LYS A 339 16.71 4.98 -9.79
C LYS A 339 15.26 4.74 -10.20
N SER A 340 14.96 3.60 -10.82
CA SER A 340 13.59 3.22 -11.19
C SER A 340 12.70 3.08 -9.97
N GLN A 341 13.16 2.42 -8.92
CA GLN A 341 12.44 2.27 -7.66
C GLN A 341 12.15 3.65 -7.04
N MET A 342 13.18 4.46 -6.82
CA MET A 342 13.04 5.80 -6.22
C MET A 342 12.13 6.72 -7.06
N THR A 343 12.22 6.65 -8.38
CA THR A 343 11.34 7.43 -9.28
C THR A 343 9.89 6.96 -9.15
N LEU A 344 9.63 5.65 -9.12
CA LEU A 344 8.26 5.13 -8.95
C LEU A 344 7.70 5.49 -7.57
N TRP A 345 8.46 5.35 -6.48
CA TRP A 345 8.00 5.70 -5.13
C TRP A 345 7.68 7.19 -5.03
N ALA A 346 8.48 8.05 -5.65
CA ALA A 346 8.19 9.47 -5.75
C ALA A 346 6.91 9.74 -6.55
N MET A 347 6.80 9.17 -7.76
CA MET A 347 5.65 9.37 -8.64
C MET A 347 4.36 8.77 -8.08
N ALA A 348 4.42 7.70 -7.30
CA ALA A 348 3.25 7.11 -6.62
C ALA A 348 2.93 7.79 -5.28
N LYS A 349 3.76 8.75 -4.83
CA LYS A 349 3.69 9.39 -3.51
C LYS A 349 3.66 8.37 -2.36
N SER A 350 4.46 7.31 -2.48
CA SER A 350 4.67 6.35 -1.40
C SER A 350 5.41 7.02 -0.23
N PRO A 351 5.18 6.61 1.03
CA PRO A 351 6.12 6.88 2.11
C PRO A 351 7.53 6.43 1.71
N LEU A 352 8.55 7.16 2.17
CA LEU A 352 9.96 6.87 1.89
C LEU A 352 10.64 6.42 3.18
N MET A 353 10.60 5.12 3.46
CA MET A 353 11.25 4.50 4.60
C MET A 353 12.54 3.81 4.15
N PHE A 354 13.70 4.37 4.45
CA PHE A 354 14.99 3.73 4.16
C PHE A 354 15.18 2.48 5.03
N GLY A 355 15.53 1.34 4.42
CA GLY A 355 15.71 0.06 5.15
C GLY A 355 17.16 -0.29 5.50
N GLY A 356 18.14 0.34 4.84
CA GLY A 356 19.55 0.06 5.03
C GLY A 356 20.14 0.58 6.34
N ASP A 357 21.31 0.05 6.70
CA ASP A 357 22.10 0.55 7.83
C ASP A 357 22.83 1.84 7.42
N LEU A 358 22.38 2.98 7.96
CA LEU A 358 22.89 4.32 7.66
C LEU A 358 24.37 4.49 8.03
N ARG A 359 24.91 3.68 8.95
CA ARG A 359 26.33 3.68 9.30
C ARG A 359 27.24 3.27 8.13
N ASN A 360 26.66 2.60 7.13
CA ASN A 360 27.35 2.07 5.95
C ASN A 360 26.74 2.58 4.63
N ILE A 361 26.04 3.72 4.66
CA ILE A 361 25.45 4.31 3.45
C ILE A 361 26.55 4.88 2.54
N ASP A 362 26.50 4.56 1.25
CA ASP A 362 27.39 5.11 0.23
C ASP A 362 26.83 6.40 -0.41
N ASP A 363 27.70 7.17 -1.05
CA ASP A 363 27.36 8.46 -1.68
C ASP A 363 26.29 8.33 -2.78
N VAL A 364 26.27 7.22 -3.51
CA VAL A 364 25.29 6.99 -4.59
C VAL A 364 23.91 6.82 -3.96
N THR A 365 23.79 5.92 -2.99
CA THR A 365 22.56 5.68 -2.23
C THR A 365 22.08 6.95 -1.54
N MET A 366 22.99 7.68 -0.87
CA MET A 366 22.68 8.96 -0.23
C MET A 366 22.13 9.97 -1.22
N SER A 367 22.74 10.12 -2.40
CA SER A 367 22.29 11.05 -3.45
C SER A 367 20.91 10.69 -4.01
N LEU A 368 20.57 9.39 -4.08
CA LEU A 368 19.28 8.92 -4.56
C LEU A 368 18.15 9.26 -3.57
N ILE A 369 18.34 8.94 -2.29
CA ILE A 369 17.30 9.16 -1.26
C ILE A 369 17.16 10.64 -0.89
N THR A 370 18.17 11.47 -1.18
CA THR A 370 18.13 12.93 -0.94
C THR A 370 17.88 13.76 -2.20
N HIS A 371 17.58 13.12 -3.34
CA HIS A 371 17.44 13.82 -4.61
C HIS A 371 16.29 14.86 -4.57
N PRO A 372 16.57 16.17 -4.74
CA PRO A 372 15.59 17.23 -4.47
C PRO A 372 14.34 17.13 -5.35
N THR A 373 14.50 16.82 -6.64
CA THR A 373 13.36 16.64 -7.56
C THR A 373 12.44 15.49 -7.14
N LEU A 374 12.99 14.34 -6.74
CA LEU A 374 12.19 13.19 -6.32
C LEU A 374 11.43 13.50 -5.02
N LEU A 375 12.11 14.13 -4.06
CA LEU A 375 11.49 14.56 -2.81
C LEU A 375 10.39 15.59 -3.04
N ALA A 376 10.58 16.51 -3.99
CA ALA A 376 9.57 17.49 -4.38
C ALA A 376 8.35 16.84 -5.04
N ILE A 377 8.54 15.87 -5.95
CA ILE A 377 7.46 15.08 -6.56
C ILE A 377 6.69 14.33 -5.46
N ASN A 378 7.41 13.62 -4.59
CA ASN A 378 6.82 12.83 -3.52
C ASN A 378 5.98 13.70 -2.56
N ALA A 379 6.53 14.84 -2.12
CA ALA A 379 5.86 15.73 -1.17
C ALA A 379 4.72 16.53 -1.80
N ASN A 380 5.03 17.24 -2.89
CA ASN A 380 4.23 18.36 -3.39
C ASN A 380 3.56 18.04 -4.74
N GLY A 381 3.94 16.94 -5.39
CA GLY A 381 3.33 16.50 -6.63
C GLY A 381 1.82 16.32 -6.48
N THR A 382 1.08 16.72 -7.51
CA THR A 382 -0.36 16.50 -7.63
C THR A 382 -0.69 15.80 -8.95
N ASN A 383 -1.87 15.19 -9.07
CA ASN A 383 -2.29 14.46 -10.29
C ASN A 383 -1.28 13.36 -10.70
N ASN A 384 -0.61 12.78 -9.71
CA ASN A 384 0.29 11.65 -9.82
C ASN A 384 -0.46 10.42 -10.34
N LYS A 385 -0.15 9.98 -11.56
CA LYS A 385 -0.81 8.82 -12.17
C LYS A 385 0.02 8.22 -13.30
N GLU A 386 -0.31 7.00 -13.64
CA GLU A 386 0.20 6.38 -14.86
C GLU A 386 -0.25 7.15 -16.12
N PHE A 387 0.69 7.29 -17.05
CA PHE A 387 0.50 7.95 -18.33
C PHE A 387 0.69 6.95 -19.46
N SER A 388 -0.39 6.67 -20.20
CA SER A 388 -0.40 5.66 -21.28
C SER A 388 -0.02 6.21 -22.65
N GLY A 389 0.22 7.52 -22.80
CA GLY A 389 0.49 8.18 -24.09
C GLY A 389 1.91 8.01 -24.58
N ILE A 390 2.49 6.81 -24.51
CA ILE A 390 3.87 6.52 -24.90
C ILE A 390 3.97 5.57 -26.09
N SER A 391 5.12 5.57 -26.75
CA SER A 391 5.52 4.61 -27.77
C SER A 391 6.98 4.26 -27.57
N PHE A 392 7.37 3.01 -27.84
CA PHE A 392 8.75 2.56 -27.62
C PHE A 392 9.29 1.68 -28.75
N ILE A 393 10.61 1.62 -28.88
CA ILE A 393 11.37 0.82 -29.86
C ILE A 393 12.53 0.13 -29.15
N ARG A 394 12.87 -1.11 -29.56
CA ARG A 394 14.03 -1.87 -29.05
C ARG A 394 15.31 -1.58 -29.83
N GLY A 395 16.45 -1.55 -29.14
CA GLY A 395 17.76 -1.31 -29.75
C GLY A 395 18.24 -2.40 -30.72
N SER A 396 18.66 -1.96 -31.92
CA SER A 396 19.43 -2.62 -33.00
C SER A 396 18.82 -3.70 -33.91
N THR A 397 17.56 -3.54 -34.32
CA THR A 397 17.16 -3.74 -35.73
C THR A 397 16.13 -2.68 -36.09
N HIS A 398 16.29 -2.07 -37.28
CA HIS A 398 15.31 -1.13 -37.82
C HIS A 398 13.98 -1.85 -38.12
N THR A 399 13.18 -2.08 -37.09
CA THR A 399 11.75 -2.34 -37.26
C THR A 399 11.06 -1.02 -37.00
N GLN A 400 10.87 -0.21 -38.04
CA GLN A 400 9.87 0.85 -37.97
C GLN A 400 8.52 0.18 -37.81
N VAL A 401 8.02 0.04 -36.59
CA VAL A 401 6.59 -0.20 -36.37
C VAL A 401 5.90 1.16 -36.54
N LYS A 402 5.74 1.58 -37.79
CA LYS A 402 4.65 2.48 -38.17
C LYS A 402 3.45 1.59 -38.41
N ALA A 403 2.36 1.82 -37.67
CA ALA A 403 1.07 1.30 -38.05
C ALA A 403 0.66 1.92 -39.40
N SER A 404 0.90 1.23 -40.52
CA SER A 404 0.27 1.55 -41.81
C SER A 404 0.29 0.37 -42.77
N GLN A 405 -0.90 -0.17 -43.01
CA GLN A 405 -1.43 -0.81 -44.23
C GLN A 405 -0.42 -1.52 -45.14
N GLY A 406 -0.22 -2.81 -44.87
CA GLY A 406 0.17 -3.82 -45.84
C GLY A 406 -0.64 -5.07 -45.57
N SER A 407 -1.38 -5.54 -46.57
CA SER A 407 -2.28 -6.69 -46.45
C SER A 407 -1.53 -7.95 -46.05
N PHE A 408 -1.67 -8.33 -44.78
CA PHE A 408 -1.43 -9.68 -44.29
C PHE A 408 -2.78 -10.18 -43.76
N GLU A 409 -3.11 -11.45 -44.01
CA GLU A 409 -4.33 -12.07 -43.49
C GLU A 409 -4.34 -11.93 -41.96
N SER A 410 -5.20 -11.03 -41.47
CA SER A 410 -5.33 -10.73 -40.05
C SER A 410 -6.10 -11.87 -39.36
N VAL A 411 -5.41 -12.65 -38.52
CA VAL A 411 -6.11 -13.42 -37.49
C VAL A 411 -6.40 -12.46 -36.35
N SER A 412 -7.64 -11.97 -36.26
CA SER A 412 -8.08 -11.13 -35.14
C SER A 412 -8.33 -12.02 -33.93
N GLU A 413 -7.55 -11.86 -32.86
CA GLU A 413 -7.78 -12.57 -31.59
C GLU A 413 -8.55 -11.67 -30.62
N GLN A 414 -9.65 -12.20 -30.07
CA GLN A 414 -10.41 -11.51 -29.02
C GLN A 414 -9.77 -11.74 -27.67
N LEU A 415 -9.60 -10.65 -26.94
CA LEU A 415 -8.83 -10.63 -25.72
C LEU A 415 -9.60 -10.09 -24.51
N LEU A 416 -9.64 -10.86 -23.42
CA LEU A 416 -10.32 -10.51 -22.18
C LEU A 416 -9.39 -9.77 -21.19
N LYS A 417 -9.81 -8.61 -20.67
CA LYS A 417 -9.14 -7.79 -19.64
C LYS A 417 -10.12 -7.27 -18.60
N LEU A 418 -9.65 -6.75 -17.47
CA LEU A 418 -10.49 -5.99 -16.53
C LEU A 418 -10.25 -4.48 -16.70
N SER A 419 -11.31 -3.68 -16.63
CA SER A 419 -11.21 -2.21 -16.74
C SER A 419 -12.39 -1.52 -16.08
N ASN A 420 -12.34 -0.19 -15.96
CA ASN A 420 -13.49 0.59 -15.48
C ASN A 420 -14.74 0.34 -16.36
N CYS A 421 -15.88 0.11 -15.71
CA CYS A 421 -17.17 -0.20 -16.31
C CYS A 421 -17.77 0.88 -17.21
N GLN A 422 -17.24 2.11 -17.19
CA GLN A 422 -17.70 3.21 -18.05
C GLN A 422 -17.22 3.08 -19.50
N ARG A 423 -16.30 2.16 -19.82
CA ARG A 423 -15.78 2.01 -21.18
C ARG A 423 -16.81 1.38 -22.11
N LYS A 424 -16.89 1.83 -23.37
CA LYS A 424 -17.89 1.34 -24.34
C LYS A 424 -17.88 -0.18 -24.56
N ASN A 425 -16.71 -0.81 -24.47
CA ASN A 425 -16.54 -2.23 -24.78
C ASN A 425 -16.66 -3.18 -23.57
N THR A 426 -17.06 -2.66 -22.41
CA THR A 426 -17.47 -3.50 -21.27
C THR A 426 -18.94 -3.89 -21.34
N LYS A 427 -19.77 -3.25 -22.17
CA LYS A 427 -21.25 -3.25 -22.08
C LYS A 427 -22.00 -4.20 -23.04
N ASN A 428 -21.34 -5.20 -23.60
CA ASN A 428 -21.93 -6.08 -24.62
C ASN A 428 -21.91 -7.59 -24.28
N TRP A 429 -21.95 -7.93 -23.00
CA TRP A 429 -22.12 -9.31 -22.55
C TRP A 429 -23.61 -9.67 -22.51
N ALA A 430 -23.95 -10.85 -23.03
CA ALA A 430 -25.32 -11.36 -23.02
C ALA A 430 -25.35 -12.87 -22.75
N ILE A 431 -26.41 -13.34 -22.10
CA ILE A 431 -26.65 -14.77 -21.92
C ILE A 431 -27.15 -15.36 -23.24
N GLU A 432 -26.40 -16.30 -23.83
CA GLU A 432 -26.77 -16.98 -25.07
C GLU A 432 -27.60 -18.24 -24.83
N THR A 433 -27.24 -19.05 -23.83
CA THR A 433 -27.94 -20.30 -23.52
C THR A 433 -28.04 -20.52 -22.01
N LYS A 434 -29.11 -21.22 -21.59
CA LYS A 434 -29.36 -21.56 -20.18
C LYS A 434 -29.68 -23.05 -20.08
N ASN A 435 -28.96 -23.76 -19.20
CA ASN A 435 -29.24 -25.14 -18.85
C ASN A 435 -29.10 -25.32 -17.33
N GLY A 436 -30.23 -25.38 -16.63
CA GLY A 436 -30.25 -25.42 -15.15
C GLY A 436 -29.52 -24.23 -14.53
N ASN A 437 -28.55 -24.53 -13.67
CA ASN A 437 -27.70 -23.56 -12.95
C ASN A 437 -26.52 -23.03 -13.78
N MET A 438 -26.34 -23.53 -15.01
CA MET A 438 -25.29 -23.11 -15.93
C MET A 438 -25.88 -22.19 -17.02
N LYS A 439 -25.23 -21.06 -17.27
CA LYS A 439 -25.53 -20.12 -18.35
C LYS A 439 -24.28 -19.98 -19.23
N LYS A 440 -24.43 -19.79 -20.53
CA LYS A 440 -23.33 -19.36 -21.40
C LYS A 440 -23.46 -17.85 -21.60
N VAL A 441 -22.41 -17.10 -21.29
CA VAL A 441 -22.39 -15.64 -21.44
C VAL A 441 -21.36 -15.29 -22.49
N SER A 442 -21.77 -14.54 -23.50
CA SER A 442 -20.94 -14.26 -24.67
C SER A 442 -20.90 -12.76 -24.93
N TRP A 443 -19.73 -12.29 -25.36
CA TRP A 443 -19.53 -10.90 -25.73
C TRP A 443 -19.77 -10.68 -27.22
N ASN A 444 -20.47 -9.60 -27.57
CA ASN A 444 -20.76 -9.24 -28.97
C ASN A 444 -20.28 -7.82 -29.30
N ASP A 445 -19.61 -7.62 -30.44
CA ASP A 445 -19.09 -6.31 -30.84
C ASP A 445 -20.16 -5.38 -31.48
N GLY A 446 -21.44 -5.76 -31.41
CA GLY A 446 -22.54 -4.97 -31.97
C GLY A 446 -22.63 -4.95 -33.51
N LEU A 447 -21.68 -5.58 -34.22
CA LEU A 447 -21.72 -5.75 -35.67
C LEU A 447 -22.56 -6.99 -36.02
N ALA A 448 -23.70 -6.77 -36.66
CA ALA A 448 -24.54 -7.83 -37.16
C ALA A 448 -23.81 -8.63 -38.27
N MET A 449 -23.78 -9.96 -38.12
CA MET A 449 -23.41 -10.94 -39.15
C MET A 449 -21.95 -10.91 -39.68
N THR A 450 -20.95 -11.12 -38.81
CA THR A 450 -19.62 -11.57 -39.28
C THR A 450 -19.27 -12.95 -38.73
N SER A 451 -18.52 -13.72 -39.52
CA SER A 451 -18.04 -15.09 -39.26
C SER A 451 -16.86 -15.17 -38.26
N GLU A 452 -16.67 -14.14 -37.42
CA GLU A 452 -15.56 -14.09 -36.47
C GLU A 452 -15.88 -14.84 -35.16
N PRO A 453 -14.87 -15.45 -34.50
CA PRO A 453 -15.07 -16.16 -33.25
C PRO A 453 -15.51 -15.20 -32.12
N ARG A 454 -16.61 -15.54 -31.42
CA ARG A 454 -17.11 -14.79 -30.26
C ARG A 454 -16.48 -15.30 -28.96
N MET A 455 -16.04 -14.39 -28.10
CA MET A 455 -15.61 -14.73 -26.74
C MET A 455 -16.83 -15.19 -25.92
N CYS A 456 -16.80 -16.44 -25.48
CA CYS A 456 -17.86 -17.06 -24.71
C CYS A 456 -17.29 -17.64 -23.42
N LEU A 457 -17.96 -17.40 -22.30
CA LEU A 457 -17.62 -17.94 -20.99
C LEU A 457 -18.79 -18.74 -20.44
N HIS A 458 -18.49 -19.68 -19.55
CA HIS A 458 -19.49 -20.43 -18.83
C HIS A 458 -19.76 -19.76 -17.49
N TRP A 459 -21.02 -19.61 -17.13
CA TRP A 459 -21.46 -18.98 -15.90
C TRP A 459 -22.18 -20.02 -15.06
N ARG A 460 -21.80 -20.17 -13.79
CA ARG A 460 -22.43 -21.08 -12.84
C ARG A 460 -23.02 -20.28 -11.68
N VAL A 461 -24.34 -20.36 -11.51
CA VAL A 461 -25.03 -19.84 -10.31
C VAL A 461 -25.17 -20.99 -9.32
N GLN A 462 -24.57 -20.88 -8.13
CA GLN A 462 -24.77 -21.89 -7.09
C GLN A 462 -25.85 -21.46 -6.08
N PRO A 463 -26.88 -22.30 -5.84
CA PRO A 463 -27.80 -22.09 -4.73
C PRO A 463 -27.11 -22.41 -3.40
N ASN A 464 -27.44 -21.64 -2.36
CA ASN A 464 -26.99 -21.85 -0.98
C ASN A 464 -27.51 -23.20 -0.42
N ALA A 465 -26.84 -24.31 -0.71
CA ALA A 465 -27.03 -25.58 0.00
C ALA A 465 -25.85 -26.54 -0.23
N SER A 466 -25.05 -26.72 0.83
CA SER A 466 -24.16 -27.85 1.15
C SER A 466 -23.78 -28.84 0.02
N LEU A 467 -22.48 -28.93 -0.31
CA LEU A 467 -21.74 -30.20 -0.43
C LEU A 467 -20.24 -29.94 -0.65
N ASP A 468 -19.44 -30.79 -0.02
CA ASP A 468 -17.98 -30.76 0.10
C ASP A 468 -17.20 -30.44 -1.19
N TRP A 469 -16.48 -29.31 -1.19
CA TRP A 469 -15.27 -29.13 -1.99
C TRP A 469 -13.99 -29.56 -1.26
N ASN A 470 -14.13 -30.15 -0.07
CA ASN A 470 -13.02 -30.78 0.64
C ASN A 470 -12.68 -32.13 0.01
N ILE A 471 -12.02 -32.16 -1.15
CA ILE A 471 -10.94 -33.09 -1.53
C ILE A 471 -10.31 -32.51 -2.81
N ILE A 472 -9.31 -31.65 -2.67
CA ILE A 472 -8.22 -31.54 -3.65
C ILE A 472 -7.01 -32.22 -3.01
N ARG A 473 -6.64 -33.40 -3.53
CA ARG A 473 -5.45 -34.12 -3.09
C ARG A 473 -4.20 -33.39 -3.59
N TYR A 474 -3.57 -32.63 -2.70
CA TYR A 474 -2.13 -32.34 -2.76
C TYR A 474 -1.51 -32.75 -1.41
N GLY A 475 -0.59 -33.71 -1.42
CA GLY A 475 0.29 -33.97 -0.27
C GLY A 475 -0.32 -34.64 0.98
N GLY A 476 -1.48 -35.29 0.91
CA GLY A 476 -1.91 -36.27 1.92
C GLY A 476 -2.26 -35.74 3.33
N LYS A 477 -2.62 -34.47 3.49
CA LYS A 477 -3.17 -33.95 4.77
C LYS A 477 -4.51 -33.26 4.57
N ASN A 478 -5.52 -33.70 5.32
CA ASN A 478 -6.87 -33.12 5.32
C ASN A 478 -6.90 -31.88 6.24
N LEU A 479 -7.17 -30.70 5.68
CA LEU A 479 -7.52 -29.51 6.45
C LEU A 479 -9.03 -29.26 6.28
N ARG A 480 -9.80 -29.40 7.36
CA ARG A 480 -11.21 -28.95 7.41
C ARG A 480 -11.23 -27.52 7.94
N ARG A 481 -11.75 -26.57 7.18
CA ARG A 481 -12.15 -25.23 7.66
C ARG A 481 -13.66 -25.10 7.47
N LYS A 482 -14.36 -24.68 8.52
CA LYS A 482 -15.80 -24.37 8.53
C LYS A 482 -15.91 -22.85 8.41
N ASP A 483 -16.38 -22.34 7.28
CA ASP A 483 -16.66 -20.92 7.10
C ASP A 483 -18.17 -20.62 7.18
N LYS A 484 -18.47 -19.42 7.68
CA LYS A 484 -19.78 -18.92 8.09
C LYS A 484 -20.69 -18.59 6.89
N GLU A 485 -21.99 -18.77 7.12
CA GLU A 485 -23.09 -18.47 6.19
C GLU A 485 -23.14 -16.97 5.79
N SER A 486 -22.92 -16.69 4.51
CA SER A 486 -23.34 -15.46 3.83
C SER A 486 -24.60 -15.74 3.00
N ASN A 487 -25.68 -14.99 3.25
CA ASN A 487 -26.96 -15.11 2.54
C ASN A 487 -26.90 -14.40 1.17
N GLY A 488 -26.43 -15.08 0.13
CA GLY A 488 -26.48 -14.62 -1.27
C GLY A 488 -26.17 -15.75 -2.26
N GLU A 489 -26.78 -15.72 -3.45
CA GLU A 489 -26.42 -16.62 -4.56
C GLU A 489 -25.08 -16.20 -5.15
N GLN A 490 -24.08 -17.08 -5.16
CA GLN A 490 -22.77 -16.79 -5.75
C GLN A 490 -22.72 -17.17 -7.23
N SER A 491 -22.08 -16.32 -8.02
CA SER A 491 -21.98 -16.46 -9.47
C SER A 491 -20.54 -16.53 -9.94
N TYR A 492 -20.16 -17.68 -10.49
CA TYR A 492 -18.80 -17.94 -10.97
C TYR A 492 -18.75 -17.90 -12.50
N VAL A 493 -17.70 -17.29 -13.04
CA VAL A 493 -17.40 -17.29 -14.48
C VAL A 493 -16.23 -18.23 -14.75
N LEU A 494 -16.49 -19.29 -15.50
CA LEU A 494 -15.61 -20.40 -15.85
C LEU A 494 -15.06 -20.26 -17.26
N ALA A 495 -13.78 -20.60 -17.44
CA ALA A 495 -13.15 -20.65 -18.77
C ALA A 495 -13.70 -21.79 -19.65
N SER A 496 -14.01 -22.94 -19.05
CA SER A 496 -14.48 -24.14 -19.74
C SER A 496 -15.43 -24.95 -18.86
N LEU A 497 -16.19 -25.86 -19.47
CA LEU A 497 -17.02 -26.86 -18.76
C LEU A 497 -16.19 -27.99 -18.14
N THR A 498 -15.00 -28.28 -18.70
CA THR A 498 -14.19 -29.45 -18.32
C THR A 498 -13.06 -29.12 -17.35
N GLU A 499 -12.68 -27.85 -17.23
CA GLU A 499 -11.65 -27.38 -16.31
C GLU A 499 -12.30 -26.42 -15.30
N GLU A 500 -12.26 -26.76 -14.00
CA GLU A 500 -12.88 -25.97 -12.93
C GLU A 500 -12.01 -24.79 -12.52
N VAL A 501 -11.84 -23.89 -13.48
CA VAL A 501 -10.98 -22.72 -13.36
C VAL A 501 -11.85 -21.47 -13.53
N CYS A 502 -11.86 -20.63 -12.49
CA CYS A 502 -12.73 -19.47 -12.37
C CYS A 502 -11.99 -18.17 -12.65
N LEU A 503 -12.64 -17.23 -13.33
CA LEU A 503 -12.13 -15.90 -13.65
C LEU A 503 -11.93 -15.10 -12.36
N GLY A 504 -10.68 -14.77 -12.06
CA GLY A 504 -10.29 -13.93 -10.94
C GLY A 504 -10.48 -12.43 -11.21
N SER A 505 -10.37 -11.65 -10.14
CA SER A 505 -10.62 -10.20 -10.12
C SER A 505 -9.36 -9.33 -10.22
N SER A 506 -8.18 -9.92 -10.35
CA SER A 506 -6.93 -9.19 -10.60
C SER A 506 -6.97 -8.53 -12.00
N PRO A 507 -6.36 -7.37 -12.25
CA PRO A 507 -6.41 -6.67 -13.55
C PRO A 507 -5.23 -6.94 -14.51
N ASN A 508 -4.18 -7.62 -14.06
CA ASN A 508 -2.87 -7.78 -14.72
C ASN A 508 -2.72 -8.98 -15.70
N LYS A 509 -3.59 -9.19 -16.71
CA LYS A 509 -3.27 -9.88 -18.00
C LYS A 509 -4.50 -10.15 -18.88
N ALA A 510 -4.16 -10.53 -20.10
CA ALA A 510 -4.90 -10.47 -21.34
C ALA A 510 -5.01 -11.92 -21.89
N PHE A 511 -6.19 -12.48 -22.10
CA PHE A 511 -6.37 -13.88 -22.59
C PHE A 511 -6.86 -13.94 -24.03
N THR A 512 -6.31 -14.83 -24.88
CA THR A 512 -6.85 -15.16 -26.23
C THR A 512 -7.47 -16.56 -26.24
N PHE A 513 -8.43 -16.81 -27.14
CA PHE A 513 -9.30 -18.00 -27.19
C PHE A 513 -8.61 -19.38 -27.05
N GLY A 514 -7.29 -19.49 -27.31
CA GLY A 514 -6.52 -20.73 -27.25
C GLY A 514 -5.64 -20.96 -26.00
N GLN A 515 -5.50 -19.99 -25.08
CA GLN A 515 -4.51 -20.06 -23.98
C GLN A 515 -5.16 -20.28 -22.60
N VAL A 516 -5.77 -21.44 -22.38
CA VAL A 516 -6.33 -21.80 -21.06
C VAL A 516 -5.30 -22.58 -20.23
N LYS A 517 -4.16 -21.96 -19.88
CA LYS A 517 -3.27 -22.41 -18.78
C LYS A 517 -2.42 -21.25 -18.23
N SER A 518 -3.00 -20.30 -17.45
CA SER A 518 -2.34 -19.61 -16.30
C SER A 518 -3.19 -18.47 -15.64
N ASN A 519 -2.84 -18.20 -14.38
CA ASN A 519 -2.90 -17.02 -13.50
C ASN A 519 -4.13 -16.08 -13.37
N TYR A 520 -5.07 -16.02 -14.32
CA TYR A 520 -6.37 -15.30 -14.15
C TYR A 520 -7.48 -16.25 -13.84
N PHE A 521 -7.37 -17.42 -14.45
CA PHE A 521 -8.15 -18.56 -14.10
C PHE A 521 -7.34 -19.30 -13.04
N ALA A 522 -7.84 -19.25 -11.81
CA ALA A 522 -7.38 -20.07 -10.70
C ALA A 522 -8.40 -21.17 -10.44
N PRO A 523 -8.02 -22.28 -9.78
CA PRO A 523 -8.99 -23.23 -9.24
C PRO A 523 -10.11 -22.46 -8.55
N CYS A 524 -11.35 -22.78 -8.88
CA CYS A 524 -12.50 -22.11 -8.28
C CYS A 524 -12.44 -22.27 -6.75
N ASN A 525 -12.28 -21.15 -6.04
CA ASN A 525 -12.11 -21.13 -4.59
C ASN A 525 -13.23 -20.31 -3.95
N TYR A 526 -13.62 -20.69 -2.73
CA TYR A 526 -14.76 -20.14 -1.99
C TYR A 526 -14.59 -18.68 -1.51
N HIS A 527 -13.52 -17.98 -1.91
CA HIS A 527 -13.24 -16.62 -1.44
C HIS A 527 -13.82 -15.56 -2.41
N GLU A 528 -14.32 -14.47 -1.83
CA GLU A 528 -15.14 -13.37 -2.39
C GLU A 528 -14.63 -12.68 -3.67
N SER A 529 -13.47 -13.07 -4.21
CA SER A 529 -12.77 -12.45 -5.35
C SER A 529 -13.18 -12.96 -6.74
N GLN A 530 -14.09 -13.93 -6.82
CA GLN A 530 -14.52 -14.59 -8.08
C GLN A 530 -16.03 -14.44 -8.33
N ASP A 531 -16.70 -13.53 -7.62
CA ASP A 531 -18.13 -13.26 -7.79
C ASP A 531 -18.36 -12.20 -8.88
N TRP A 532 -19.12 -12.58 -9.90
CA TRP A 532 -19.40 -11.76 -11.07
C TRP A 532 -20.89 -11.49 -11.20
N GLU A 533 -21.23 -10.26 -11.58
CA GLU A 533 -22.59 -9.82 -11.86
C GLU A 533 -22.69 -9.34 -13.31
N LEU A 534 -23.77 -9.73 -14.01
CA LEU A 534 -24.09 -9.18 -15.32
C LEU A 534 -25.06 -8.03 -15.11
N THR A 535 -24.58 -6.80 -15.28
CA THR A 535 -25.38 -5.60 -15.06
C THR A 535 -26.45 -5.43 -16.15
N PRO A 536 -27.55 -4.71 -15.88
CA PRO A 536 -28.62 -4.47 -16.87
C PRO A 536 -28.15 -3.78 -18.15
N ASP A 537 -27.08 -2.99 -18.09
CA ASP A 537 -26.46 -2.33 -19.23
C ASP A 537 -25.42 -3.20 -19.95
N GLY A 538 -25.40 -4.52 -19.68
CA GLY A 538 -24.63 -5.51 -20.43
C GLY A 538 -23.16 -5.61 -20.02
N ALA A 539 -22.79 -5.14 -18.82
CA ALA A 539 -21.43 -5.25 -18.31
C ALA A 539 -21.24 -6.44 -17.37
N LEU A 540 -20.12 -7.15 -17.54
CA LEU A 540 -19.73 -8.24 -16.66
C LEU A 540 -18.87 -7.66 -15.52
N PHE A 541 -19.49 -7.31 -14.41
CA PHE A 541 -18.91 -6.61 -13.26
C PHE A 541 -18.40 -7.58 -12.20
N ASN A 542 -17.27 -7.26 -11.57
CA ASN A 542 -16.77 -7.98 -10.41
C ASN A 542 -16.89 -7.10 -9.15
N GLY A 543 -17.68 -7.56 -8.18
CA GLY A 543 -17.94 -6.81 -6.94
C GLY A 543 -16.72 -6.64 -6.04
N TYR A 544 -15.71 -7.51 -6.18
CA TYR A 544 -14.51 -7.48 -5.36
C TYR A 544 -13.48 -6.45 -5.85
N SER A 545 -13.18 -6.43 -7.15
CA SER A 545 -12.24 -5.45 -7.73
C SER A 545 -12.88 -4.13 -8.14
N GLY A 546 -14.21 -4.08 -8.28
CA GLY A 546 -14.91 -2.92 -8.81
C GLY A 546 -14.69 -2.71 -10.32
N LEU A 547 -14.19 -3.72 -11.02
CA LEU A 547 -13.87 -3.67 -12.46
C LEU A 547 -14.85 -4.50 -13.28
N CYS A 548 -14.97 -4.16 -14.57
CA CYS A 548 -15.74 -4.91 -15.55
C CYS A 548 -14.84 -5.65 -16.54
N ALA A 549 -15.28 -6.84 -16.96
CA ALA A 549 -14.64 -7.60 -18.02
C ALA A 549 -14.84 -6.91 -19.37
N ARG A 550 -13.72 -6.65 -20.03
CA ARG A 550 -13.59 -5.95 -21.31
C ARG A 550 -13.03 -6.91 -22.33
N VAL A 551 -13.67 -7.00 -23.50
CA VAL A 551 -13.10 -7.66 -24.67
C VAL A 551 -12.47 -6.62 -25.59
N SER A 552 -11.24 -6.88 -26.02
CA SER A 552 -10.51 -6.09 -27.01
C SER A 552 -10.03 -6.99 -28.13
N LYS A 553 -10.14 -6.56 -29.39
CA LYS A 553 -9.51 -7.26 -30.52
C LYS A 553 -8.03 -6.90 -30.57
N VAL A 554 -7.17 -7.90 -30.72
CA VAL A 554 -5.72 -7.75 -30.80
C VAL A 554 -5.23 -8.60 -31.97
N GLU A 555 -4.41 -8.02 -32.84
CA GLU A 555 -3.58 -8.78 -33.77
C GLU A 555 -2.47 -9.44 -32.95
N ALA A 556 -2.40 -10.78 -32.96
CA ALA A 556 -1.47 -11.69 -32.24
C ALA A 556 -0.47 -11.05 -31.23
N MET A 557 -0.61 -11.44 -29.96
CA MET A 557 0.18 -10.93 -28.82
C MET A 557 1.69 -11.12 -28.95
N ASN A 558 2.43 -10.02 -28.97
CA ASN A 558 3.82 -9.91 -28.52
C ASN A 558 3.92 -8.75 -27.49
N GLU A 559 4.55 -8.98 -26.33
CA GLU A 559 5.30 -7.98 -25.53
C GLU A 559 4.65 -6.61 -25.21
N VAL A 560 3.52 -6.58 -24.49
CA VAL A 560 2.79 -5.31 -24.23
C VAL A 560 3.22 -4.55 -22.95
N ASP A 561 4.07 -5.10 -22.07
CA ASP A 561 4.36 -4.47 -20.75
C ASP A 561 5.83 -4.07 -20.53
N GLU A 562 6.60 -3.77 -21.59
CA GLU A 562 8.03 -3.44 -21.44
C GLU A 562 8.33 -1.97 -21.13
N ALA A 563 7.43 -1.04 -21.47
CA ALA A 563 7.61 0.37 -21.17
C ALA A 563 6.41 0.90 -20.38
N ARG A 564 6.67 1.70 -19.34
CA ARG A 564 5.64 2.39 -18.56
C ARG A 564 6.01 3.87 -18.46
N ALA A 565 5.03 4.70 -18.16
CA ALA A 565 5.28 6.10 -17.86
C ALA A 565 4.36 6.63 -16.78
N TRP A 566 4.84 7.62 -16.04
CA TRP A 566 4.09 8.34 -15.02
C TRP A 566 4.14 9.83 -15.28
N ILE A 567 3.08 10.52 -14.86
CA ILE A 567 2.98 11.98 -14.91
C ILE A 567 2.60 12.52 -13.54
N ALA A 568 3.13 13.70 -13.19
CA ALA A 568 2.72 14.47 -12.02
C ALA A 568 2.87 15.98 -12.30
N ASN A 569 2.13 16.79 -11.58
CA ASN A 569 2.19 18.25 -11.65
C ASN A 569 2.96 18.81 -10.44
N GLY A 570 3.91 19.70 -10.70
CA GLY A 570 4.66 20.45 -9.69
C GLY A 570 3.86 21.61 -9.10
N SER A 571 4.35 22.12 -7.98
CA SER A 571 3.70 23.21 -7.24
C SER A 571 3.84 24.56 -7.94
N THR A 572 4.81 24.74 -8.84
CA THR A 572 5.04 26.02 -9.54
C THR A 572 4.59 25.99 -11.01
N GLY A 573 3.95 24.90 -11.44
CA GLY A 573 3.42 24.72 -12.79
C GLY A 573 4.29 23.82 -13.68
N GLU A 574 5.33 23.20 -13.13
CA GLU A 574 6.10 22.17 -13.83
C GLU A 574 5.26 20.91 -14.07
N ILE A 575 5.59 20.17 -15.13
CA ILE A 575 5.09 18.81 -15.35
C ILE A 575 6.27 17.85 -15.20
N TYR A 576 6.14 16.87 -14.33
CA TYR A 576 7.07 15.76 -14.23
C TYR A 576 6.58 14.62 -15.11
N ILE A 577 7.45 14.06 -15.94
CA ILE A 577 7.17 12.85 -16.71
C ILE A 577 8.32 11.86 -16.57
N ALA A 578 7.99 10.65 -16.16
CA ALA A 578 8.93 9.55 -15.99
C ALA A 578 8.67 8.46 -17.02
N PHE A 579 9.71 7.97 -17.68
CA PHE A 579 9.69 6.76 -18.52
C PHE A 579 10.40 5.64 -17.79
N PHE A 580 9.86 4.43 -17.87
CA PHE A 580 10.42 3.24 -17.24
C PHE A 580 10.55 2.14 -18.27
N ASN A 581 11.69 1.48 -18.27
CA ASN A 581 11.91 0.25 -19.02
C ASN A 581 11.80 -0.93 -18.06
N LEU A 582 10.81 -1.79 -18.23
CA LEU A 582 10.60 -2.98 -17.40
C LEU A 582 11.22 -4.27 -17.96
N GLY A 583 11.85 -4.16 -19.12
CA GLY A 583 12.46 -5.25 -19.85
C GLY A 583 13.98 -5.30 -19.72
N PRO A 584 14.60 -6.42 -20.09
CA PRO A 584 16.03 -6.66 -19.98
C PRO A 584 16.86 -5.96 -21.07
N ASN A 585 16.20 -5.34 -22.06
CA ASN A 585 16.82 -4.74 -23.23
C ASN A 585 16.62 -3.23 -23.22
N ARG A 586 17.59 -2.47 -23.70
CA ARG A 586 17.45 -1.01 -23.87
C ARG A 586 16.26 -0.67 -24.78
N LEU A 587 15.47 0.31 -24.34
CA LEU A 587 14.33 0.84 -25.10
C LEU A 587 14.54 2.32 -25.41
N THR A 588 14.12 2.75 -26.60
CA THR A 588 13.87 4.16 -26.90
C THR A 588 12.40 4.42 -26.63
N ILE A 589 12.07 5.18 -25.59
CA ILE A 589 10.70 5.54 -25.19
C ILE A 589 10.41 6.97 -25.62
N SER A 590 9.21 7.23 -26.11
CA SER A 590 8.78 8.53 -26.60
C SER A 590 7.32 8.85 -26.24
N THR A 591 6.99 10.13 -26.19
CA THR A 591 5.60 10.62 -26.08
C THR A 591 5.40 11.87 -26.92
N VAL A 592 4.14 12.13 -27.28
CA VAL A 592 3.71 13.38 -27.93
C VAL A 592 3.37 14.41 -26.86
N LEU A 593 3.96 15.60 -26.96
CA LEU A 593 3.83 16.65 -25.95
C LEU A 593 2.37 17.10 -25.73
N LYS A 594 1.57 17.09 -26.79
CA LYS A 594 0.13 17.37 -26.73
C LYS A 594 -0.62 16.46 -25.75
N ASP A 595 -0.26 15.18 -25.69
CA ASP A 595 -0.91 14.20 -24.81
C ASP A 595 -0.53 14.44 -23.34
N VAL A 596 0.73 14.79 -23.11
CA VAL A 596 1.25 15.19 -21.79
C VAL A 596 0.48 16.40 -21.26
N LEU A 597 0.35 17.44 -22.08
CA LEU A 597 -0.35 18.68 -21.72
C LEU A 597 -1.83 18.45 -21.41
N ASN A 598 -2.51 17.63 -22.22
CA ASN A 598 -3.91 17.29 -21.96
C ASN A 598 -4.07 16.52 -20.63
N MET A 599 -3.18 15.57 -20.32
CA MET A 599 -3.26 14.77 -19.09
C MET A 599 -2.86 15.52 -17.81
N SER A 600 -2.04 16.56 -17.94
CA SER A 600 -1.63 17.43 -16.83
C SER A 600 -2.74 18.36 -16.34
N HIS A 601 -3.84 18.54 -17.10
CA HIS A 601 -4.89 19.53 -16.83
C HIS A 601 -4.41 20.99 -16.72
N ILE A 602 -3.17 21.31 -17.11
CA ILE A 602 -2.64 22.68 -17.07
C ILE A 602 -3.41 23.59 -18.05
N ARG A 603 -3.93 23.05 -19.16
CA ARG A 603 -4.76 23.80 -20.11
C ARG A 603 -6.07 24.31 -19.49
N ASP A 604 -6.67 23.56 -18.57
CA ASP A 604 -7.91 23.96 -17.87
C ASP A 604 -7.67 25.10 -16.88
N LYS A 605 -6.42 25.26 -16.41
CA LYS A 605 -5.98 26.33 -15.51
C LYS A 605 -5.56 27.59 -16.31
N MET A 606 -4.80 27.42 -17.39
CA MET A 606 -4.38 28.51 -18.28
C MET A 606 -5.52 29.12 -19.10
N GLY A 607 -6.52 28.32 -19.51
CA GLY A 607 -7.69 28.80 -20.25
C GLY A 607 -8.62 29.66 -19.38
N ARG A 608 -8.76 29.32 -18.09
CA ARG A 608 -9.54 30.10 -17.11
C ARG A 608 -8.91 31.45 -16.77
N ASP A 609 -7.58 31.52 -16.68
CA ASP A 609 -6.88 32.79 -16.39
C ASP A 609 -6.82 33.75 -17.59
N LYS A 610 -6.99 33.25 -18.82
CA LYS A 610 -6.87 34.09 -20.04
C LYS A 610 -8.20 34.38 -20.76
N GLY A 611 -9.32 33.78 -20.36
CA GLY A 611 -10.63 34.02 -21.00
C GLY A 611 -10.66 33.68 -22.50
N ILE A 612 -9.95 32.64 -22.91
CA ILE A 612 -9.82 32.23 -24.32
C ILE A 612 -10.73 31.03 -24.58
N ASP A 613 -11.83 31.25 -25.30
CA ASP A 613 -12.84 30.23 -25.67
C ASP A 613 -12.52 29.47 -26.98
N ASN A 614 -11.33 29.63 -27.57
CA ASN A 614 -11.03 29.04 -28.89
C ASN A 614 -10.10 27.81 -28.81
N GLU A 615 -10.64 26.66 -29.24
CA GLU A 615 -10.01 25.34 -29.43
C GLU A 615 -8.89 25.29 -30.51
N HIS A 616 -8.44 26.42 -31.04
CA HIS A 616 -7.46 26.47 -32.14
C HIS A 616 -6.02 26.64 -31.64
N GLN A 617 -5.25 25.55 -31.78
CA GLN A 617 -3.79 25.49 -31.91
C GLN A 617 -2.97 26.47 -31.03
N LEU A 618 -2.87 26.20 -29.72
CA LEU A 618 -1.66 26.61 -29.01
C LEU A 618 -0.52 25.66 -29.40
N GLU A 619 0.42 26.13 -30.22
CA GLU A 619 1.77 25.55 -30.32
C GLU A 619 2.41 25.60 -28.92
N SER A 620 2.16 24.58 -28.12
CA SER A 620 2.59 24.55 -26.74
C SER A 620 4.06 24.17 -26.73
N LYS A 621 4.94 25.16 -26.52
CA LYS A 621 6.39 24.95 -26.40
C LYS A 621 6.70 24.68 -24.93
N CYS A 622 7.45 23.62 -24.67
CA CYS A 622 7.91 23.30 -23.33
C CYS A 622 9.43 23.23 -23.31
N SER A 623 10.08 23.89 -22.36
CA SER A 623 11.47 23.57 -22.02
C SER A 623 11.50 22.24 -21.27
N ALA A 624 12.45 21.36 -21.58
CA ALA A 624 12.58 20.06 -20.94
C ALA A 624 13.96 19.89 -20.31
N PHE A 625 13.99 19.44 -19.06
CA PHE A 625 15.22 19.12 -18.33
C PHE A 625 15.22 17.64 -17.94
N ASP A 626 16.27 16.91 -18.33
CA ASP A 626 16.50 15.51 -17.96
C ASP A 626 17.22 15.45 -16.60
N VAL A 627 16.50 14.93 -15.61
CA VAL A 627 16.93 14.90 -14.20
C VAL A 627 18.10 13.93 -14.00
N TRP A 628 18.01 12.72 -14.55
CA TRP A 628 19.00 11.68 -14.29
C TRP A 628 20.30 11.88 -15.06
N ASN A 629 20.23 12.54 -16.23
CA ASN A 629 21.41 12.90 -17.00
C ASN A 629 21.92 14.33 -16.73
N ASN A 630 21.25 15.08 -15.83
CA ASN A 630 21.54 16.47 -15.50
C ASN A 630 21.71 17.34 -16.77
N LYS A 631 20.74 17.25 -17.69
CA LYS A 631 20.86 17.80 -19.05
C LYS A 631 19.63 18.63 -19.43
N ASP A 632 19.87 19.88 -19.77
CA ASP A 632 18.87 20.71 -20.44
C ASP A 632 18.70 20.26 -21.91
N LEU A 633 17.48 19.89 -22.28
CA LEU A 633 17.12 19.46 -23.63
C LEU A 633 16.59 20.63 -24.48
N GLY A 634 16.47 21.82 -23.90
CA GLY A 634 15.93 23.01 -24.55
C GLY A 634 14.45 22.90 -24.84
N ILE A 635 13.99 23.60 -25.88
CA ILE A 635 12.59 23.64 -26.28
C ILE A 635 12.21 22.36 -27.04
N VAL A 636 11.25 21.62 -26.50
CA VAL A 636 10.60 20.49 -27.15
C VAL A 636 9.25 20.97 -27.71
N THR A 637 9.02 20.72 -29.01
CA THR A 637 7.82 21.18 -29.71
C THR A 637 6.82 20.06 -30.00
N ASP A 638 7.30 18.86 -30.33
CA ASP A 638 6.42 17.76 -30.78
C ASP A 638 6.50 16.52 -29.91
N LYS A 639 7.73 16.00 -29.71
CA LYS A 639 7.95 14.72 -29.04
C LYS A 639 9.09 14.81 -28.04
N LEU A 640 8.86 14.22 -26.88
CA LEU A 640 9.91 13.92 -25.90
C LEU A 640 10.35 12.47 -26.12
N VAL A 641 11.65 12.25 -26.24
CA VAL A 641 12.24 10.94 -26.56
C VAL A 641 13.44 10.69 -25.65
N SER A 642 13.56 9.48 -25.13
CA SER A 642 14.71 9.05 -24.34
C SER A 642 15.08 7.61 -24.61
N ASP A 643 16.37 7.34 -24.61
CA ASP A 643 16.85 5.98 -24.45
C ASP A 643 16.90 5.63 -22.96
N VAL A 644 16.35 4.48 -22.61
CA VAL A 644 16.24 3.99 -21.24
C VAL A 644 16.87 2.61 -21.18
N GLN A 645 17.87 2.46 -20.31
CA GLN A 645 18.59 1.20 -20.12
C GLN A 645 17.69 0.10 -19.58
N SER A 646 18.16 -1.15 -19.64
CA SER A 646 17.49 -2.30 -18.99
C SER A 646 17.11 -1.96 -17.56
N HIS A 647 15.84 -2.16 -17.20
CA HIS A 647 15.29 -1.90 -15.86
C HIS A 647 15.46 -0.44 -15.35
N GLY A 648 15.92 0.47 -16.20
CA GLY A 648 16.18 1.86 -15.86
C GLY A 648 14.97 2.77 -16.07
N CYS A 649 15.18 4.06 -15.78
CA CYS A 649 14.20 5.10 -16.00
C CYS A 649 14.82 6.40 -16.53
N ALA A 650 13.98 7.24 -17.12
CA ALA A 650 14.29 8.63 -17.42
C ALA A 650 13.23 9.51 -16.75
N LEU A 651 13.63 10.67 -16.22
CA LEU A 651 12.74 11.60 -15.54
C LEU A 651 12.97 13.00 -16.09
N PHE A 652 11.89 13.65 -16.52
CA PHE A 652 11.93 14.98 -17.11
C PHE A 652 11.10 15.98 -16.32
N ILE A 653 11.59 17.21 -16.25
CA ILE A 653 10.84 18.38 -15.80
C ILE A 653 10.51 19.20 -17.05
N LEU A 654 9.21 19.45 -17.27
CA LEU A 654 8.73 20.27 -18.37
C LEU A 654 8.16 21.58 -17.82
N THR A 655 8.53 22.70 -18.44
CA THR A 655 7.94 24.01 -18.17
C THR A 655 7.36 24.55 -19.48
N CYS A 656 6.05 24.71 -19.52
CA CYS A 656 5.31 25.01 -20.74
C CYS A 656 4.70 26.41 -20.69
N THR A 657 4.73 27.13 -21.82
CA THR A 657 4.23 28.52 -21.95
C THR A 657 3.09 28.66 -22.93
#